data_AF-A0AAD7U991-F1
#
_entry.id   AF-A0AAD7U991-F1
#
_cell.length_a   1.000
_cell.length_b   1.000
_cell.length_c   1.000
_cell.angle_alpha   90.00
_cell.angle_beta   90.00
_cell.angle_gamma   90.00
#
_symmetry.space_group_name_H-M   'P 1'
#
loop_
_entity.id
_entity.type
_entity.pdbx_description
1 polymer ?
#
loop_
_entity_poly.entity_id
_entity_poly.type
_entity_poly.pdbx_seq_one_letter_code
_entity_poly.pdbx_strand_id
1 'polypeptide(L)'
;MSREEARLLERESLLEEEEAQNAKETSRVWRRALGAWGLVAVLTGLAAAAASTQVVTPQRATEERAIEAASPSTPAARTPEVAEAAAATIQIPAPRAPPLENTKTEEEMASDVVPPPRPQQLASTWMERHGPAYQQKCLGDGVCVVASNDYERRLARPIANGVFDGILLEMFEPATLDIVSDEVVGCRIWRDKPDSRLEMDAVDLSGGCSTSLTPRAAGVYSLLLELKKSPSPSSSSSSSSRLDKEENVPVVSKSVEVTCKYVRRELRDLREGSIRAYLDAMTLIYHVGQREGVAKYGTKFRSAAWLVREHLYGGAQKECDHWHDDAGFVNHHVGITMQLEQSLQAIDKTTAAHYWDYTIDSARLDQWTESNIFGDAWFGTVKPGNDKHVVDEGRWAYTPIMKDATSWSNITNPYGLLRSPWNTNPTPYITRMNYIYGVKDGNFSLPQCELFLCVFAWAEDMGVINSYLNGVLHGPIHIMSGGLWAVDMDLVDDSKNLAQKHAMNDFLLASKFMWRQGMIKCPTWCSLDTPAEDCLCALNPALGDVDPKYLLNISGILDLFVEVTDIRESNDLDWKQVLRILAHFGHAGEMYTSAAPYDPLFWPLHGMAERYVQAIRYYIAHGESNVSEAWSYYHPFDVVSDTRVVCDWSNVDEWSLEMPDCVFGETCPGHKIDDLLPFESIFVNTEKSYLTNRDFYAMTSPFSEHITYVYDQLTNWTECGNLLEAAKANKHDKFCSFMSSDAMTE
;
A
#
# COMPACT_ATOMS: atom_id res chain seq x y z
N MET A 1 -43.75 -5.41 -24.36
CA MET A 1 -42.87 -6.22 -23.51
C MET A 1 -42.92 -7.66 -23.99
N SER A 2 -41.80 -8.18 -24.50
CA SER A 2 -41.69 -9.58 -24.90
C SER A 2 -41.72 -10.49 -23.66
N ARG A 3 -42.04 -11.78 -23.82
CA ARG A 3 -41.96 -12.76 -22.71
C ARG A 3 -40.53 -12.89 -22.15
N GLU A 4 -39.53 -12.52 -22.93
CA GLU A 4 -38.12 -12.53 -22.54
C GLU A 4 -37.79 -11.31 -21.67
N GLU A 5 -38.30 -10.13 -22.02
CA GLU A 5 -38.21 -8.91 -21.20
C GLU A 5 -38.94 -9.08 -19.85
N ALA A 6 -40.09 -9.76 -19.82
CA ALA A 6 -40.80 -10.04 -18.58
C ALA A 6 -40.04 -11.01 -17.65
N ARG A 7 -39.35 -12.01 -18.21
CA ARG A 7 -38.49 -12.93 -17.44
C ARG A 7 -37.21 -12.26 -16.96
N LEU A 8 -36.69 -11.30 -17.72
CA LEU A 8 -35.58 -10.45 -17.30
C LEU A 8 -35.98 -9.58 -16.11
N LEU A 9 -37.13 -8.89 -16.17
CA LEU A 9 -37.65 -8.08 -15.07
C LEU A 9 -37.97 -8.89 -13.80
N GLU A 10 -38.52 -10.10 -13.95
CA GLU A 10 -38.77 -11.00 -12.81
C GLU A 10 -37.46 -11.48 -12.18
N ARG A 11 -36.43 -11.76 -12.99
CA ARG A 11 -35.09 -12.12 -12.50
C ARG A 11 -34.37 -10.92 -11.87
N GLU A 12 -34.62 -9.70 -12.35
CA GLU A 12 -34.13 -8.45 -11.77
C GLU A 12 -34.68 -8.22 -10.37
N SER A 13 -36.00 -8.35 -10.21
CA SER A 13 -36.66 -8.23 -8.91
C SER A 13 -36.12 -9.24 -7.89
N LEU A 14 -35.83 -10.47 -8.31
CA LEU A 14 -35.30 -11.51 -7.42
C LEU A 14 -33.85 -11.25 -7.01
N LEU A 15 -33.01 -10.74 -7.92
CA LEU A 15 -31.62 -10.39 -7.61
C LEU A 15 -31.53 -9.15 -6.71
N GLU A 16 -32.38 -8.15 -6.95
CA GLU A 16 -32.49 -6.97 -6.07
C GLU A 16 -32.97 -7.36 -4.67
N GLU A 17 -33.91 -8.30 -4.56
CA GLU A 17 -34.31 -8.87 -3.27
C GLU A 17 -33.17 -9.63 -2.58
N GLU A 18 -32.39 -10.42 -3.32
CA GLU A 18 -31.24 -11.17 -2.79
C GLU A 18 -30.11 -10.24 -2.32
N GLU A 19 -29.76 -9.21 -3.10
CA GLU A 19 -28.76 -8.21 -2.73
C GLU A 19 -29.20 -7.36 -1.53
N ALA A 20 -30.48 -6.93 -1.50
CA ALA A 20 -31.04 -6.23 -0.35
C ALA A 20 -31.12 -7.12 0.89
N GLN A 21 -31.31 -8.43 0.73
CA GLN A 21 -31.32 -9.39 1.83
C GLN A 21 -29.91 -9.65 2.36
N ASN A 22 -28.90 -9.77 1.50
CA ASN A 22 -27.50 -9.84 1.89
C ASN A 22 -27.06 -8.58 2.64
N ALA A 23 -27.40 -7.38 2.15
CA ALA A 23 -27.11 -6.13 2.85
C ALA A 23 -27.77 -6.07 4.24
N LYS A 24 -29.02 -6.56 4.37
CA LYS A 24 -29.71 -6.69 5.66
C LYS A 24 -29.07 -7.72 6.57
N GLU A 25 -28.55 -8.83 6.05
CA GLU A 25 -27.83 -9.84 6.82
C GLU A 25 -26.48 -9.32 7.31
N THR A 26 -25.70 -8.65 6.47
CA THR A 26 -24.46 -7.97 6.87
C THR A 26 -24.74 -6.95 7.99
N SER A 27 -25.77 -6.12 7.83
CA SER A 27 -26.20 -5.17 8.88
C SER A 27 -26.68 -5.87 10.17
N ARG A 28 -27.28 -7.06 10.08
CA ARG A 28 -27.66 -7.87 11.26
C ARG A 28 -26.44 -8.50 11.94
N VAL A 29 -25.42 -8.91 11.19
CA VAL A 29 -24.15 -9.40 11.73
C VAL A 29 -23.47 -8.30 12.54
N TRP A 30 -23.37 -7.08 11.99
CA TRP A 30 -22.87 -5.90 12.70
C TRP A 30 -23.68 -5.60 13.97
N ARG A 31 -25.02 -5.62 13.90
CA ARG A 31 -25.87 -5.40 15.08
C ARG A 31 -25.76 -6.49 16.15
N ARG A 32 -25.58 -7.75 15.77
CA ARG A 32 -25.37 -8.87 16.71
C ARG A 32 -24.01 -8.80 17.37
N ALA A 33 -22.97 -8.40 16.63
CA ALA A 33 -21.66 -8.11 17.20
C ALA A 33 -21.78 -7.00 18.24
N LEU A 34 -22.36 -5.85 17.90
CA LEU A 34 -22.57 -4.73 18.84
C LEU A 34 -23.38 -5.13 20.10
N GLY A 35 -24.46 -5.91 19.93
CA GLY A 35 -25.29 -6.35 21.05
C GLY A 35 -24.62 -7.36 21.99
N ALA A 36 -23.77 -8.26 21.47
CA ALA A 36 -23.02 -9.21 22.29
C ALA A 36 -21.93 -8.51 23.12
N TRP A 37 -21.31 -7.46 22.57
CA TRP A 37 -20.29 -6.66 23.26
C TRP A 37 -20.88 -5.75 24.35
N GLY A 38 -22.05 -5.13 24.10
CA GLY A 38 -22.77 -4.34 25.11
C GLY A 38 -23.15 -5.16 26.35
N LEU A 39 -23.54 -6.43 26.17
CA LEU A 39 -23.87 -7.32 27.29
C LEU A 39 -22.65 -7.69 28.14
N VAL A 40 -21.48 -7.86 27.51
CA VAL A 40 -20.21 -8.16 28.21
C VAL A 40 -19.73 -6.94 29.00
N ALA A 41 -19.81 -5.73 28.42
CA ALA A 41 -19.42 -4.48 29.07
C ALA A 41 -20.28 -4.14 30.31
N VAL A 42 -21.59 -4.41 30.26
CA VAL A 42 -22.48 -4.23 31.41
C VAL A 42 -22.16 -5.24 32.53
N LEU A 43 -21.80 -6.47 32.19
CA LEU A 43 -21.46 -7.51 33.17
C LEU A 43 -20.08 -7.27 33.82
N THR A 44 -19.11 -6.72 33.10
CA THR A 44 -17.80 -6.34 33.66
C THR A 44 -17.87 -5.03 34.46
N GLY A 45 -18.69 -4.07 34.05
CA GLY A 45 -18.93 -2.82 34.81
C GLY A 45 -19.60 -3.05 36.17
N LEU A 46 -20.56 -3.98 36.25
CA LEU A 46 -21.21 -4.36 37.51
C LEU A 46 -20.26 -5.10 38.48
N ALA A 47 -19.26 -5.81 37.96
CA ALA A 47 -18.23 -6.46 38.78
C ALA A 47 -17.21 -5.47 39.35
N ALA A 48 -16.89 -4.39 38.62
CA ALA A 48 -15.95 -3.35 39.06
C ALA A 48 -16.56 -2.40 40.11
N ALA A 49 -17.86 -2.08 40.01
CA ALA A 49 -18.55 -1.21 40.96
C ALA A 49 -18.71 -1.84 42.37
N ALA A 50 -18.60 -3.16 42.50
CA ALA A 50 -18.66 -3.86 43.79
C ALA A 50 -17.32 -3.83 44.57
N ALA A 51 -16.22 -3.35 43.97
CA ALA A 51 -14.88 -3.51 44.52
C ALA A 51 -14.24 -2.23 45.13
N SER A 52 -14.83 -1.03 44.99
CA SER A 52 -14.20 0.21 45.49
C SER A 52 -15.12 1.08 46.36
N THR A 53 -15.25 0.68 47.62
CA THR A 53 -15.59 1.63 48.70
C THR A 53 -14.53 1.58 49.78
N GLN A 54 -13.52 2.47 49.68
CA GLN A 54 -12.76 2.91 50.86
C GLN A 54 -12.54 4.43 50.82
N VAL A 55 -12.82 5.01 51.99
CA VAL A 55 -12.88 6.42 52.34
C VAL A 55 -11.48 6.92 52.70
N VAL A 56 -11.05 8.07 52.15
CA VAL A 56 -9.92 8.85 52.70
C VAL A 56 -10.22 10.36 52.64
N THR A 57 -10.05 11.01 53.79
CA THR A 57 -10.18 12.46 54.07
C THR A 57 -8.90 13.25 53.73
N PRO A 58 -8.96 14.57 53.48
CA PRO A 58 -7.81 15.36 53.03
C PRO A 58 -7.03 16.01 54.18
N GLN A 59 -5.70 16.09 54.03
CA GLN A 59 -4.83 16.94 54.83
C GLN A 59 -4.14 18.01 53.99
N ARG A 60 -4.00 19.17 54.63
CA ARG A 60 -3.52 20.47 54.15
C ARG A 60 -2.05 20.62 54.56
N ALA A 61 -1.19 21.14 53.69
CA ALA A 61 0.09 21.71 54.10
C ALA A 61 0.52 22.85 53.16
N THR A 62 1.09 23.86 53.80
CA THR A 62 1.53 25.20 53.40
C THR A 62 3.05 25.25 53.21
N GLU A 63 3.56 26.16 52.36
CA GLU A 63 4.77 27.04 52.52
C GLU A 63 5.11 27.68 51.15
N GLU A 64 5.00 29.00 50.92
CA GLU A 64 5.96 30.11 51.20
C GLU A 64 7.39 29.85 50.69
N ARG A 65 7.91 30.47 49.62
CA ARG A 65 8.60 31.80 49.50
C ARG A 65 9.51 31.65 48.23
N ALA A 66 10.04 32.62 47.49
CA ALA A 66 10.16 34.08 47.59
C ALA A 66 10.41 34.68 46.19
N ILE A 67 10.22 35.99 46.15
CA ILE A 67 10.41 36.95 45.06
C ILE A 67 11.89 37.26 44.83
N GLU A 68 12.33 37.41 43.57
CA GLU A 68 13.31 38.43 43.22
C GLU A 68 13.11 38.92 41.77
N ALA A 69 13.28 40.22 41.59
CA ALA A 69 12.89 41.01 40.42
C ALA A 69 14.12 41.67 39.78
N ALA A 70 14.14 41.84 38.45
CA ALA A 70 14.81 42.96 37.78
C ALA A 70 14.45 43.06 36.28
N SER A 71 13.53 43.99 36.00
CA SER A 71 13.43 45.03 34.95
C SER A 71 14.10 44.97 33.55
N PRO A 72 13.56 45.77 32.60
CA PRO A 72 13.64 45.55 31.15
C PRO A 72 14.58 46.52 30.42
N SER A 73 14.94 46.19 29.17
CA SER A 73 15.44 47.20 28.21
C SER A 73 15.06 46.86 26.76
N THR A 74 14.61 47.90 26.07
CA THR A 74 14.42 48.08 24.62
C THR A 74 14.59 49.60 24.39
N PRO A 75 14.69 50.14 23.15
CA PRO A 75 15.06 49.56 21.85
C PRO A 75 16.12 50.42 21.10
N ALA A 76 16.64 49.96 19.95
CA ALA A 76 17.17 50.86 18.92
C ALA A 76 17.18 50.20 17.52
N ALA A 77 16.55 50.89 16.56
CA ALA A 77 16.52 50.57 15.15
C ALA A 77 17.83 50.96 14.43
N ARG A 78 18.17 50.27 13.34
CA ARG A 78 18.87 50.84 12.16
C ARG A 78 18.67 49.95 10.91
N THR A 79 18.43 50.65 9.81
CA THR A 79 18.17 50.25 8.42
C THR A 79 19.45 49.82 7.65
N PRO A 80 19.33 49.32 6.40
CA PRO A 80 20.25 48.33 5.83
C PRO A 80 21.36 48.93 4.96
N GLU A 81 22.43 48.16 4.75
CA GLU A 81 23.48 48.48 3.79
C GLU A 81 23.83 47.25 2.94
N VAL A 82 24.11 47.55 1.68
CA VAL A 82 24.36 46.68 0.52
C VAL A 82 25.84 46.27 0.46
N ALA A 83 26.14 45.00 0.14
CA ALA A 83 27.35 44.58 -0.58
C ALA A 83 27.22 43.09 -0.95
N GLU A 84 27.07 42.71 -2.22
CA GLU A 84 28.10 42.52 -3.27
C GLU A 84 28.85 41.18 -3.18
N ALA A 85 28.94 40.55 -4.35
CA ALA A 85 29.32 39.17 -4.60
C ALA A 85 30.81 38.89 -4.38
N ALA A 86 31.12 37.66 -3.93
CA ALA A 86 32.43 37.07 -4.09
C ALA A 86 32.30 35.60 -4.49
N ALA A 87 32.68 35.31 -5.74
CA ALA A 87 32.84 33.99 -6.29
C ALA A 87 34.06 33.29 -5.67
N ALA A 88 33.89 32.06 -5.18
CA ALA A 88 34.98 31.20 -4.74
C ALA A 88 35.12 30.02 -5.69
N THR A 89 36.21 30.04 -6.46
CA THR A 89 36.68 28.99 -7.36
C THR A 89 37.19 27.79 -6.56
N ILE A 90 36.57 26.62 -6.75
CA ILE A 90 37.04 25.33 -6.20
C ILE A 90 38.02 24.69 -7.19
N GLN A 91 39.24 24.41 -6.71
CA GLN A 91 40.28 23.67 -7.44
C GLN A 91 40.03 22.15 -7.36
N ILE A 92 40.04 21.48 -8.52
CA ILE A 92 39.98 20.02 -8.67
C ILE A 92 41.41 19.45 -8.62
N PRO A 93 41.72 18.42 -7.82
CA PRO A 93 42.97 17.69 -7.92
C PRO A 93 42.91 16.57 -8.96
N ALA A 94 44.00 16.46 -9.75
CA ALA A 94 44.20 15.46 -10.80
C ALA A 94 44.34 14.01 -10.28
N PRO A 95 44.00 12.98 -11.09
CA PRO A 95 44.03 11.59 -10.67
C PRO A 95 45.46 11.00 -10.63
N ARG A 96 45.75 10.20 -9.60
CA ARG A 96 46.96 9.37 -9.49
C ARG A 96 46.81 8.08 -10.28
N ALA A 97 47.86 7.71 -11.03
CA ALA A 97 47.99 6.45 -11.75
C ALA A 97 48.20 5.26 -10.79
N PRO A 98 47.76 4.04 -11.16
CA PRO A 98 47.96 2.82 -10.38
C PRO A 98 49.40 2.25 -10.57
N PRO A 99 49.93 1.51 -9.59
CA PRO A 99 51.24 0.89 -9.70
C PRO A 99 51.19 -0.41 -10.53
N LEU A 100 52.27 -0.61 -11.29
CA LEU A 100 52.55 -1.79 -12.11
C LEU A 100 52.81 -3.02 -11.21
N GLU A 101 52.05 -4.09 -11.42
CA GLU A 101 52.29 -5.40 -10.82
C GLU A 101 53.29 -6.24 -11.62
N ASN A 102 54.09 -6.99 -10.87
CA ASN A 102 55.19 -7.82 -11.32
C ASN A 102 54.75 -9.03 -12.15
N THR A 103 55.37 -9.20 -13.31
CA THR A 103 55.34 -10.42 -14.13
C THR A 103 56.07 -11.56 -13.43
N LYS A 104 55.38 -12.68 -13.18
CA LYS A 104 55.99 -13.98 -12.88
C LYS A 104 56.30 -14.75 -14.17
N THR A 105 57.35 -15.57 -14.11
CA THR A 105 58.00 -16.32 -15.19
C THR A 105 57.31 -17.63 -15.56
N GLU A 106 57.43 -18.04 -16.82
CA GLU A 106 56.81 -19.20 -17.50
C GLU A 106 57.31 -20.62 -17.09
N GLU A 107 57.92 -20.80 -15.92
CA GLU A 107 58.59 -22.08 -15.56
C GLU A 107 57.93 -22.89 -14.42
N GLU A 108 56.65 -22.66 -14.12
CA GLU A 108 55.84 -23.46 -13.16
C GLU A 108 54.53 -24.02 -13.78
N MET A 109 54.52 -24.34 -15.08
CA MET A 109 53.37 -24.98 -15.75
C MET A 109 53.60 -26.49 -16.02
N ALA A 110 53.89 -27.28 -14.99
CA ALA A 110 53.91 -28.74 -15.14
C ALA A 110 53.78 -29.50 -13.81
N SER A 111 52.56 -29.57 -13.26
CA SER A 111 51.95 -30.80 -12.70
C SER A 111 50.83 -30.42 -11.74
N ASP A 112 49.62 -30.19 -12.25
CA ASP A 112 48.42 -30.29 -11.41
C ASP A 112 47.30 -30.85 -12.29
N VAL A 113 47.02 -32.14 -12.10
CA VAL A 113 45.74 -32.71 -12.52
C VAL A 113 44.71 -32.12 -11.57
N VAL A 114 44.13 -31.01 -11.99
CA VAL A 114 43.03 -30.35 -11.29
C VAL A 114 41.89 -31.37 -11.18
N PRO A 115 41.44 -31.76 -9.98
CA PRO A 115 40.26 -32.61 -9.84
C PRO A 115 39.07 -31.92 -10.52
N PRO A 116 38.11 -32.67 -11.09
CA PRO A 116 36.94 -32.08 -11.72
C PRO A 116 36.27 -31.08 -10.74
N PRO A 117 35.84 -29.91 -11.22
CA PRO A 117 35.26 -28.87 -10.38
C PRO A 117 34.10 -29.44 -9.56
N ARG A 118 34.00 -29.02 -8.30
CA ARG A 118 32.87 -29.46 -7.45
C ARG A 118 31.56 -28.95 -8.06
N PRO A 119 30.40 -29.61 -7.85
CA PRO A 119 29.10 -29.14 -8.33
C PRO A 119 28.79 -27.64 -8.11
N GLN A 120 29.21 -27.07 -6.98
CA GLN A 120 29.06 -25.65 -6.68
C GLN A 120 29.90 -24.75 -7.60
N GLN A 121 31.06 -25.20 -8.08
CA GLN A 121 31.89 -24.49 -9.06
C GLN A 121 31.34 -24.57 -10.49
N LEU A 122 30.56 -25.60 -10.81
CA LEU A 122 29.87 -25.72 -12.11
C LEU A 122 28.64 -24.83 -12.17
N ALA A 123 27.88 -24.78 -11.07
CA ALA A 123 26.88 -23.75 -10.88
C ALA A 123 27.50 -22.35 -10.97
N SER A 124 28.66 -22.11 -10.35
CA SER A 124 29.34 -20.81 -10.43
C SER A 124 29.85 -20.50 -11.84
N THR A 125 30.41 -21.45 -12.59
CA THR A 125 30.83 -21.21 -14.00
C THR A 125 29.64 -21.08 -14.95
N TRP A 126 28.52 -21.75 -14.66
CA TRP A 126 27.26 -21.53 -15.37
C TRP A 126 26.71 -20.15 -15.05
N MET A 127 26.71 -19.71 -13.79
CA MET A 127 26.33 -18.36 -13.36
C MET A 127 27.29 -17.27 -13.86
N GLU A 128 28.59 -17.55 -14.00
CA GLU A 128 29.54 -16.63 -14.63
C GLU A 128 29.25 -16.49 -16.13
N ARG A 129 28.75 -17.55 -16.78
CA ARG A 129 28.34 -17.51 -18.19
C ARG A 129 26.97 -16.87 -18.42
N HIS A 130 26.03 -17.04 -17.49
CA HIS A 130 24.62 -16.66 -17.69
C HIS A 130 24.16 -15.50 -16.81
N GLY A 131 24.84 -15.19 -15.71
CA GLY A 131 24.55 -14.15 -14.72
C GLY A 131 23.97 -14.69 -13.40
N PRO A 132 23.91 -13.88 -12.32
CA PRO A 132 23.26 -14.20 -11.04
C PRO A 132 21.71 -14.15 -11.10
N ALA A 133 21.13 -14.12 -12.30
CA ALA A 133 19.74 -13.75 -12.56
C ALA A 133 18.73 -14.90 -12.42
N TYR A 134 19.12 -16.08 -11.95
CA TYR A 134 18.34 -17.30 -12.12
C TYR A 134 17.97 -17.95 -10.79
N GLN A 135 16.75 -18.48 -10.72
CA GLN A 135 16.33 -19.37 -9.64
C GLN A 135 17.07 -20.70 -9.80
N GLN A 136 17.66 -21.23 -8.73
CA GLN A 136 18.41 -22.49 -8.80
C GLN A 136 18.11 -23.40 -7.61
N LYS A 137 17.91 -24.69 -7.89
CA LYS A 137 17.85 -25.75 -6.88
C LYS A 137 18.73 -26.94 -7.26
N CYS A 138 19.70 -27.27 -6.41
CA CYS A 138 20.54 -28.46 -6.59
C CYS A 138 19.99 -29.67 -5.83
N LEU A 139 19.95 -30.83 -6.49
CA LEU A 139 19.33 -32.07 -6.02
C LEU A 139 20.37 -33.12 -5.54
N GLY A 140 21.60 -32.66 -5.28
CA GLY A 140 22.77 -33.50 -5.04
C GLY A 140 23.36 -34.07 -6.34
N ASP A 141 24.47 -34.82 -6.20
CA ASP A 141 25.14 -35.53 -7.30
C ASP A 141 25.49 -34.69 -8.53
N GLY A 142 25.78 -33.40 -8.35
CA GLY A 142 26.12 -32.52 -9.48
C GLY A 142 24.94 -32.16 -10.38
N VAL A 143 23.70 -32.34 -9.93
CA VAL A 143 22.49 -31.98 -10.69
C VAL A 143 21.86 -30.74 -10.08
N CYS A 144 21.71 -29.69 -10.88
CA CYS A 144 20.96 -28.51 -10.52
C CYS A 144 19.89 -28.22 -11.56
N VAL A 145 18.73 -27.75 -11.10
CA VAL A 145 17.66 -27.23 -11.94
C VAL A 145 17.70 -25.72 -11.82
N VAL A 146 17.72 -25.06 -12.97
CA VAL A 146 17.74 -23.61 -13.09
C VAL A 146 16.48 -23.16 -13.82
N ALA A 147 15.81 -22.13 -13.31
CA ALA A 147 14.65 -21.54 -13.96
C ALA A 147 14.90 -20.08 -14.30
N SER A 148 14.43 -19.66 -15.47
CA SER A 148 14.24 -18.23 -15.76
C SER A 148 13.08 -17.97 -16.70
N ASN A 149 12.37 -16.88 -16.47
CA ASN A 149 11.49 -16.30 -17.48
C ASN A 149 12.18 -15.17 -18.26
N ASP A 150 11.45 -14.56 -19.19
CA ASP A 150 11.98 -13.45 -19.98
C ASP A 150 12.34 -12.21 -19.13
N TYR A 151 11.51 -11.91 -18.13
CA TYR A 151 11.71 -10.78 -17.24
C TYR A 151 13.07 -10.89 -16.52
N GLU A 152 13.37 -12.06 -15.96
CA GLU A 152 14.62 -12.32 -15.23
C GLU A 152 15.84 -12.19 -16.15
N ARG A 153 15.76 -12.71 -17.38
CA ARG A 153 16.84 -12.60 -18.37
C ARG A 153 17.07 -11.16 -18.84
N ARG A 154 16.00 -10.40 -19.08
CA ARG A 154 16.07 -9.02 -19.59
C ARG A 154 16.65 -8.06 -18.55
N LEU A 155 16.24 -8.22 -17.29
CA LEU A 155 16.66 -7.34 -16.19
C LEU A 155 17.86 -7.89 -15.41
N ALA A 156 18.36 -9.07 -15.80
CA ALA A 156 19.46 -9.77 -15.15
C ALA A 156 19.29 -9.91 -13.63
N ARG A 157 18.05 -10.18 -13.17
CA ARG A 157 17.74 -10.36 -11.74
C ARG A 157 16.61 -11.37 -11.53
N PRO A 158 16.66 -12.18 -10.46
CA PRO A 158 15.62 -13.16 -10.15
C PRO A 158 14.32 -12.48 -9.69
N ILE A 159 13.16 -13.09 -9.98
CA ILE A 159 11.89 -12.73 -9.34
C ILE A 159 11.87 -13.15 -7.86
N ALA A 160 11.13 -12.42 -7.03
CA ALA A 160 11.03 -12.63 -5.59
C ALA A 160 12.38 -12.71 -4.88
N ASN A 161 13.32 -11.82 -5.26
CA ASN A 161 14.66 -11.76 -4.68
C ASN A 161 14.64 -11.94 -3.14
N GLY A 162 15.33 -12.98 -2.67
CA GLY A 162 15.50 -13.31 -1.26
C GLY A 162 14.41 -14.23 -0.69
N VAL A 163 13.19 -14.23 -1.22
CA VAL A 163 12.03 -14.82 -0.52
C VAL A 163 11.94 -16.35 -0.61
N PHE A 164 12.43 -16.94 -1.71
CA PHE A 164 12.24 -18.35 -1.99
C PHE A 164 13.57 -19.09 -2.15
N ASP A 165 13.79 -20.10 -1.30
CA ASP A 165 14.91 -21.07 -1.39
C ASP A 165 14.69 -22.16 -2.46
N GLY A 166 13.78 -21.93 -3.39
CA GLY A 166 13.28 -22.90 -4.36
C GLY A 166 13.12 -22.30 -5.75
N ILE A 167 12.52 -23.08 -6.65
CA ILE A 167 12.20 -22.61 -7.99
C ILE A 167 10.83 -21.95 -7.95
N LEU A 168 10.82 -20.64 -8.11
CA LEU A 168 9.60 -19.87 -8.33
C LEU A 168 9.35 -19.70 -9.83
N LEU A 169 8.13 -19.98 -10.26
CA LEU A 169 7.67 -19.81 -11.63
C LEU A 169 6.50 -18.83 -11.66
N GLU A 170 6.57 -17.88 -12.58
CA GLU A 170 5.53 -16.89 -12.74
C GLU A 170 4.34 -17.45 -13.49
N MET A 171 3.14 -17.21 -12.96
CA MET A 171 1.91 -17.62 -13.62
C MET A 171 1.73 -16.92 -14.97
N PHE A 172 1.29 -17.68 -15.98
CA PHE A 172 1.02 -17.25 -17.35
C PHE A 172 2.24 -16.76 -18.15
N GLU A 173 3.43 -16.71 -17.56
CA GLU A 173 4.67 -16.37 -18.24
C GLU A 173 5.47 -17.65 -18.58
N PRO A 174 5.94 -17.81 -19.83
CA PRO A 174 6.83 -18.90 -20.17
C PRO A 174 8.16 -18.82 -19.41
N ALA A 175 8.45 -19.85 -18.63
CA ALA A 175 9.73 -20.07 -17.98
C ALA A 175 10.51 -21.16 -18.73
N THR A 176 11.82 -20.97 -18.83
CA THR A 176 12.78 -22.00 -19.25
C THR A 176 13.27 -22.71 -18.00
N LEU A 177 13.26 -24.05 -18.02
CA LEU A 177 13.82 -24.93 -17.02
C LEU A 177 15.02 -25.67 -17.62
N ASP A 178 16.19 -25.40 -17.09
CA ASP A 178 17.46 -25.99 -17.50
C ASP A 178 17.98 -26.94 -16.42
N ILE A 179 18.25 -28.20 -16.76
CA ILE A 179 19.01 -29.11 -15.89
C ILE A 179 20.49 -28.97 -16.23
N VAL A 180 21.25 -28.44 -15.28
CA VAL A 180 22.68 -28.24 -15.36
C VAL A 180 23.38 -29.39 -14.63
N SER A 181 24.10 -30.22 -15.39
CA SER A 181 24.93 -31.29 -14.84
C SER A 181 25.99 -31.75 -15.85
N ASP A 182 27.20 -32.02 -15.37
CA ASP A 182 28.29 -32.60 -16.16
C ASP A 182 28.15 -34.11 -16.36
N GLU A 183 27.31 -34.75 -15.55
CA GLU A 183 27.12 -36.21 -15.57
C GLU A 183 25.91 -36.64 -16.40
N VAL A 184 25.06 -35.71 -16.84
CA VAL A 184 23.78 -36.03 -17.50
C VAL A 184 23.92 -35.91 -19.01
N VAL A 185 23.67 -37.00 -19.73
CA VAL A 185 23.74 -37.08 -21.21
C VAL A 185 22.36 -37.05 -21.86
N GLY A 186 21.30 -37.17 -21.07
CA GLY A 186 19.93 -37.02 -21.51
C GLY A 186 18.99 -36.94 -20.32
N CYS A 187 17.84 -36.33 -20.50
CA CYS A 187 16.85 -36.20 -19.44
C CYS A 187 15.44 -36.23 -20.01
N ARG A 188 14.52 -36.61 -19.15
CA ARG A 188 13.10 -36.47 -19.35
C ARG A 188 12.53 -35.75 -18.13
N ILE A 189 11.64 -34.80 -18.39
CA ILE A 189 10.94 -34.06 -17.35
C ILE A 189 9.45 -34.31 -17.53
N TRP A 190 8.77 -34.76 -16.49
CA TRP A 190 7.32 -34.90 -16.47
C TRP A 190 6.78 -34.69 -15.06
N ARG A 191 5.46 -34.74 -14.92
CA ARG A 191 4.76 -34.50 -13.66
C ARG A 191 4.47 -35.83 -12.98
N ASP A 192 4.55 -35.84 -11.65
CA ASP A 192 4.17 -37.03 -10.87
C ASP A 192 2.70 -37.43 -11.12
N LYS A 193 1.83 -36.44 -11.38
CA LYS A 193 0.40 -36.66 -11.71
C LYS A 193 -0.07 -35.75 -12.85
N PRO A 194 -0.96 -36.22 -13.74
CA PRO A 194 -1.62 -35.36 -14.72
C PRO A 194 -2.40 -34.26 -14.00
N ASP A 195 -2.10 -33.00 -14.31
CA ASP A 195 -2.74 -31.83 -13.71
C ASP A 195 -2.97 -30.75 -14.77
N SER A 196 -4.20 -30.50 -15.20
CA SER A 196 -4.47 -29.50 -16.25
C SER A 196 -3.99 -28.07 -15.93
N ARG A 197 -3.50 -27.80 -14.72
CA ARG A 197 -3.00 -26.50 -14.25
C ARG A 197 -1.56 -26.16 -14.65
N LEU A 198 -0.77 -27.14 -15.12
CA LEU A 198 0.56 -26.92 -15.70
C LEU A 198 0.58 -27.42 -17.15
N GLU A 199 0.78 -26.50 -18.10
CA GLU A 199 1.02 -26.85 -19.51
C GLU A 199 2.46 -27.35 -19.63
N MET A 200 2.64 -28.66 -19.39
CA MET A 200 3.89 -29.38 -19.64
C MET A 200 3.56 -30.74 -20.25
N ASP A 201 4.01 -30.92 -21.49
CA ASP A 201 4.11 -32.25 -22.11
C ASP A 201 5.37 -32.95 -21.59
N ALA A 202 5.35 -34.28 -21.54
CA ALA A 202 6.58 -35.03 -21.25
C ALA A 202 7.56 -34.79 -22.41
N VAL A 203 8.68 -34.10 -22.15
CA VAL A 203 9.67 -33.80 -23.18
C VAL A 203 10.87 -34.71 -23.02
N ASP A 204 11.12 -35.54 -24.04
CA ASP A 204 12.39 -36.26 -24.20
C ASP A 204 13.41 -35.32 -24.83
N LEU A 205 14.45 -34.98 -24.08
CA LEU A 205 15.45 -33.99 -24.50
C LEU A 205 16.74 -34.70 -24.93
N SER A 206 16.91 -34.87 -26.25
CA SER A 206 18.16 -35.31 -26.84
C SER A 206 19.05 -34.08 -27.15
N GLY A 207 20.17 -33.93 -26.43
CA GLY A 207 21.18 -32.91 -26.75
C GLY A 207 21.12 -31.59 -25.97
N GLY A 208 20.47 -31.57 -24.80
CA GLY A 208 20.45 -30.43 -23.88
C GLY A 208 19.21 -30.48 -23.01
N CYS A 209 19.37 -30.42 -21.68
CA CYS A 209 18.27 -30.60 -20.74
C CYS A 209 17.48 -29.32 -20.45
N SER A 210 16.98 -28.68 -21.51
CA SER A 210 16.17 -27.46 -21.43
C SER A 210 14.72 -27.72 -21.88
N THR A 211 13.73 -27.26 -21.11
CA THR A 211 12.32 -27.26 -21.51
C THR A 211 11.65 -25.95 -21.14
N SER A 212 10.54 -25.60 -21.80
CA SER A 212 9.71 -24.47 -21.39
C SER A 212 8.43 -24.95 -20.69
N LEU A 213 8.01 -24.21 -19.66
CA LEU A 213 6.79 -24.42 -18.90
C LEU A 213 6.03 -23.09 -18.80
N THR A 214 4.71 -23.13 -18.91
CA THR A 214 3.84 -21.99 -18.55
C THR A 214 2.83 -22.43 -17.48
N PRO A 215 2.98 -22.02 -16.21
CA PRO A 215 2.01 -22.31 -15.17
C PRO A 215 0.67 -21.59 -15.42
N ARG A 216 -0.46 -22.27 -15.16
CA ARG A 216 -1.82 -21.70 -15.32
C ARG A 216 -2.59 -21.58 -14.01
N ALA A 217 -2.03 -22.05 -12.89
CA ALA A 217 -2.61 -21.87 -11.56
C ALA A 217 -1.54 -21.76 -10.48
N ALA A 218 -1.85 -21.01 -9.42
CA ALA A 218 -0.97 -20.89 -8.26
C ALA A 218 -0.90 -22.21 -7.49
N GLY A 219 0.24 -22.46 -6.84
CA GLY A 219 0.43 -23.62 -5.97
C GLY A 219 1.84 -24.17 -6.00
N VAL A 220 2.06 -25.22 -5.20
CA VAL A 220 3.32 -25.98 -5.19
C VAL A 220 3.13 -27.25 -5.98
N TYR A 221 4.08 -27.54 -6.88
CA TYR A 221 4.04 -28.69 -7.78
C TYR A 221 5.35 -29.47 -7.69
N SER A 222 5.26 -30.80 -7.76
CA SER A 222 6.43 -31.67 -7.84
C SER A 222 6.69 -32.07 -9.30
N LEU A 223 7.88 -31.75 -9.80
CA LEU A 223 8.37 -32.19 -11.10
C LEU A 223 9.28 -33.41 -10.91
N LEU A 224 9.06 -34.45 -11.70
CA LEU A 224 9.91 -35.63 -11.75
C LEU A 224 10.91 -35.51 -12.91
N LEU A 225 12.15 -35.86 -12.62
CA LEU A 225 13.29 -35.80 -13.53
C LEU A 225 13.85 -37.23 -13.68
N GLU A 226 13.81 -37.80 -14.87
CA GLU A 226 14.61 -38.99 -15.23
C GLU A 226 15.90 -38.49 -15.87
N LEU A 227 17.03 -38.84 -15.27
CA LEU A 227 18.35 -38.40 -15.71
C LEU A 227 19.13 -39.62 -16.19
N LYS A 228 19.51 -39.61 -17.48
CA LYS A 228 20.42 -40.59 -18.05
C LYS A 228 21.85 -40.12 -17.76
N LYS A 229 22.55 -40.84 -16.88
CA LYS A 229 23.93 -40.50 -16.52
C LYS A 229 24.94 -41.08 -17.51
N SER A 230 25.96 -40.31 -17.85
CA SER A 230 27.11 -40.80 -18.60
C SER A 230 27.76 -41.98 -17.86
N PRO A 231 28.15 -43.06 -18.54
CA PRO A 231 28.89 -44.14 -17.90
C PRO A 231 30.16 -43.59 -17.23
N SER A 232 30.32 -43.84 -15.92
CA SER A 232 31.48 -43.34 -15.18
C SER A 232 32.78 -43.82 -15.86
N PRO A 233 33.82 -42.98 -16.01
CA PRO A 233 35.07 -43.36 -16.69
C PRO A 233 35.89 -44.48 -16.01
N SER A 234 35.41 -45.06 -14.91
CA SER A 234 36.19 -45.86 -13.95
C SER A 234 36.23 -47.38 -14.20
N SER A 235 35.86 -47.88 -15.38
CA SER A 235 36.12 -49.29 -15.73
C SER A 235 36.91 -49.43 -17.02
N SER A 236 38.20 -49.10 -16.94
CA SER A 236 39.20 -49.55 -17.90
C SER A 236 39.44 -51.06 -17.75
N SER A 237 38.51 -51.90 -18.21
CA SER A 237 38.85 -53.28 -18.53
C SER A 237 38.06 -53.85 -19.71
N SER A 238 38.85 -54.28 -20.70
CA SER A 238 38.53 -55.14 -21.84
C SER A 238 37.74 -54.54 -23.02
N SER A 239 38.43 -54.60 -24.16
CA SER A 239 37.93 -54.47 -25.53
C SER A 239 36.81 -55.48 -25.80
N SER A 240 35.57 -55.02 -25.80
CA SER A 240 34.40 -55.72 -26.33
C SER A 240 33.53 -54.70 -27.08
N SER A 241 32.93 -55.17 -28.18
CA SER A 241 32.29 -54.45 -29.29
C SER A 241 31.49 -53.19 -28.91
N ARG A 242 31.69 -52.12 -29.70
CA ARG A 242 31.04 -50.80 -29.60
C ARG A 242 29.55 -50.76 -29.95
N LEU A 243 28.93 -51.88 -30.32
CA LEU A 243 27.58 -51.91 -30.87
C LEU A 243 26.49 -52.41 -29.90
N ASP A 244 26.86 -52.91 -28.71
CA ASP A 244 25.89 -53.45 -27.71
C ASP A 244 25.86 -52.66 -26.39
N LYS A 245 26.45 -51.46 -26.31
CA LYS A 245 26.61 -50.68 -25.06
C LYS A 245 25.62 -49.52 -24.86
N GLU A 246 24.63 -49.33 -25.74
CA GLU A 246 23.58 -48.33 -25.52
C GLU A 246 22.51 -48.78 -24.51
N GLU A 247 22.43 -50.07 -24.17
CA GLU A 247 21.27 -50.63 -23.46
C GLU A 247 21.32 -50.55 -21.92
N ASN A 248 22.43 -50.08 -21.32
CA ASN A 248 22.60 -50.03 -19.85
C ASN A 248 23.08 -48.66 -19.34
N VAL A 249 22.53 -47.57 -19.88
CA VAL A 249 22.76 -46.23 -19.32
C VAL A 249 22.00 -46.11 -17.99
N PRO A 250 22.65 -45.86 -16.84
CA PRO A 250 21.97 -45.73 -15.57
C PRO A 250 21.00 -44.54 -15.60
N VAL A 251 19.74 -44.83 -15.30
CA VAL A 251 18.67 -43.83 -15.16
C VAL A 251 18.48 -43.54 -13.68
N VAL A 252 18.58 -42.27 -13.30
CA VAL A 252 18.33 -41.81 -11.93
C VAL A 252 17.09 -40.92 -11.94
N SER A 253 16.12 -41.25 -11.09
CA SER A 253 14.95 -40.40 -10.87
C SER A 253 15.21 -39.44 -9.72
N LYS A 254 14.90 -38.15 -9.92
CA LYS A 254 14.92 -37.10 -8.91
C LYS A 254 13.59 -36.35 -8.95
N SER A 255 13.23 -35.68 -7.86
CA SER A 255 12.11 -34.75 -7.83
C SER A 255 12.59 -33.35 -7.46
N VAL A 256 11.91 -32.33 -7.97
CA VAL A 256 12.09 -30.93 -7.58
C VAL A 256 10.73 -30.29 -7.38
N GLU A 257 10.57 -29.56 -6.28
CA GLU A 257 9.38 -28.74 -6.05
C GLU A 257 9.53 -27.38 -6.73
N VAL A 258 8.46 -26.96 -7.39
CA VAL A 258 8.33 -25.64 -8.02
C VAL A 258 7.09 -24.95 -7.45
N THR A 259 7.25 -23.70 -7.04
CA THR A 259 6.17 -22.85 -6.57
C THR A 259 5.73 -21.96 -7.71
N CYS A 260 4.42 -21.88 -7.97
CA CYS A 260 3.86 -20.99 -8.98
C CYS A 260 3.01 -19.91 -8.31
N LYS A 261 3.31 -18.65 -8.60
CA LYS A 261 2.57 -17.48 -8.10
C LYS A 261 2.50 -16.40 -9.18
N TYR A 262 1.55 -15.48 -9.05
CA TYR A 262 1.60 -14.21 -9.78
C TYR A 262 2.79 -13.38 -9.32
N VAL A 263 3.33 -12.53 -10.19
CA VAL A 263 4.41 -11.61 -9.83
C VAL A 263 3.92 -10.18 -10.02
N ARG A 264 3.79 -9.44 -8.91
CA ARG A 264 3.59 -7.99 -8.91
C ARG A 264 4.93 -7.33 -9.19
N ARG A 265 4.94 -6.41 -10.14
CA ARG A 265 6.17 -5.84 -10.72
C ARG A 265 6.12 -4.33 -10.60
N GLU A 266 7.28 -3.69 -10.59
CA GLU A 266 7.36 -2.24 -10.77
C GLU A 266 6.82 -1.90 -12.17
N LEU A 267 5.90 -0.94 -12.26
CA LEU A 267 5.17 -0.64 -13.50
C LEU A 267 6.09 -0.32 -14.70
N ARG A 268 7.24 0.32 -14.49
CA ARG A 268 8.22 0.70 -15.53
C ARG A 268 9.08 -0.47 -15.99
N ASP A 269 9.11 -1.56 -15.23
CA ASP A 269 9.79 -2.78 -15.61
C ASP A 269 8.92 -3.70 -16.47
N LEU A 270 7.61 -3.42 -16.59
CA LEU A 270 6.71 -4.11 -17.51
C LEU A 270 7.06 -3.81 -18.98
N ARG A 271 6.87 -4.82 -19.84
CA ARG A 271 6.91 -4.62 -21.28
C ARG A 271 5.73 -3.77 -21.73
N GLU A 272 5.88 -3.06 -22.85
CA GLU A 272 4.80 -2.23 -23.42
C GLU A 272 3.46 -2.98 -23.56
N GLY A 273 3.49 -4.23 -24.00
CA GLY A 273 2.29 -5.08 -24.09
C GLY A 273 1.68 -5.41 -22.73
N SER A 274 2.50 -5.68 -21.72
CA SER A 274 2.05 -6.03 -20.35
C SER A 274 1.47 -4.83 -19.61
N ILE A 275 2.12 -3.66 -19.68
CA ILE A 275 1.56 -2.43 -19.08
C ILE A 275 0.26 -2.03 -19.78
N ARG A 276 0.17 -2.19 -21.11
CA ARG A 276 -1.09 -1.95 -21.84
C ARG A 276 -2.19 -2.89 -21.39
N ALA A 277 -1.92 -4.19 -21.28
CA ALA A 277 -2.90 -5.18 -20.81
C ALA A 277 -3.41 -4.86 -19.40
N TYR A 278 -2.50 -4.50 -18.48
CA TYR A 278 -2.85 -4.06 -17.12
C TYR A 278 -3.78 -2.84 -17.14
N LEU A 279 -3.38 -1.76 -17.83
CA LEU A 279 -4.15 -0.52 -17.89
C LEU A 279 -5.48 -0.67 -18.64
N ASP A 280 -5.54 -1.51 -19.68
CA ASP A 280 -6.77 -1.82 -20.41
C ASP A 280 -7.76 -2.60 -19.52
N ALA A 281 -7.27 -3.59 -18.75
CA ALA A 281 -8.09 -4.31 -17.78
C ALA A 281 -8.60 -3.40 -16.66
N MET A 282 -7.75 -2.52 -16.11
CA MET A 282 -8.19 -1.51 -15.16
C MET A 282 -9.26 -0.60 -15.77
N THR A 283 -9.06 -0.11 -17.00
CA THR A 283 -10.03 0.77 -17.68
C THR A 283 -11.42 0.12 -17.75
N LEU A 284 -11.48 -1.20 -17.99
CA LEU A 284 -12.74 -1.96 -17.97
C LEU A 284 -13.38 -2.02 -16.57
N ILE A 285 -12.59 -2.18 -15.50
CA ILE A 285 -13.10 -2.13 -14.11
C ILE A 285 -13.77 -0.78 -13.82
N TYR A 286 -13.22 0.31 -14.36
CA TYR A 286 -13.75 1.67 -14.16
C TYR A 286 -15.00 2.00 -14.99
N HIS A 287 -15.17 1.37 -16.15
CA HIS A 287 -16.24 1.73 -17.09
C HIS A 287 -17.38 0.70 -17.16
N VAL A 288 -17.15 -0.54 -16.70
CA VAL A 288 -18.18 -1.59 -16.69
C VAL A 288 -18.88 -1.62 -15.33
N GLY A 289 -20.20 -1.50 -15.36
CA GLY A 289 -21.03 -1.57 -14.15
C GLY A 289 -20.97 -2.96 -13.48
N GLN A 290 -21.22 -3.02 -12.17
CA GLN A 290 -21.06 -4.25 -11.37
C GLN A 290 -21.83 -5.44 -11.95
N ARG A 291 -23.12 -5.26 -12.26
CA ARG A 291 -23.99 -6.31 -12.81
C ARG A 291 -23.51 -6.81 -14.18
N GLU A 292 -23.16 -5.88 -15.08
CA GLU A 292 -22.64 -6.21 -16.41
C GLU A 292 -21.31 -6.97 -16.31
N GLY A 293 -20.40 -6.49 -15.46
CA GLY A 293 -19.09 -7.10 -15.31
C GLY A 293 -19.14 -8.47 -14.67
N VAL A 294 -20.03 -8.72 -13.69
CA VAL A 294 -20.26 -10.07 -13.17
C VAL A 294 -20.83 -10.99 -14.25
N ALA A 295 -21.76 -10.50 -15.07
CA ALA A 295 -22.33 -11.29 -16.16
C ALA A 295 -21.28 -11.64 -17.25
N LYS A 296 -20.31 -10.76 -17.50
CA LYS A 296 -19.31 -10.91 -18.56
C LYS A 296 -18.03 -11.63 -18.10
N TYR A 297 -17.53 -11.31 -16.91
CA TYR A 297 -16.22 -11.75 -16.41
C TYR A 297 -16.33 -12.73 -15.22
N GLY A 298 -17.53 -12.91 -14.67
CA GLY A 298 -17.80 -13.88 -13.60
C GLY A 298 -17.92 -13.26 -12.21
N THR A 299 -18.27 -14.09 -11.22
CA THR A 299 -18.66 -13.67 -9.86
C THR A 299 -17.57 -13.00 -9.04
N LYS A 300 -16.31 -13.10 -9.46
CA LYS A 300 -15.18 -12.42 -8.83
C LYS A 300 -14.97 -10.98 -9.31
N PHE A 301 -15.65 -10.56 -10.38
CA PHE A 301 -15.54 -9.19 -10.87
C PHE A 301 -16.14 -8.21 -9.85
N ARG A 302 -15.41 -7.13 -9.59
CA ARG A 302 -15.80 -5.94 -8.84
C ARG A 302 -15.52 -4.71 -9.70
N SER A 303 -16.53 -3.88 -9.94
CA SER A 303 -16.37 -2.59 -10.62
C SER A 303 -15.71 -1.57 -9.69
N ALA A 304 -15.20 -0.48 -10.25
CA ALA A 304 -14.66 0.63 -9.47
C ALA A 304 -15.68 1.16 -8.46
N ALA A 305 -16.95 1.32 -8.84
CA ALA A 305 -18.00 1.78 -7.92
C ALA A 305 -18.27 0.80 -6.77
N TRP A 306 -18.10 -0.50 -6.98
CA TRP A 306 -18.21 -1.49 -5.90
C TRP A 306 -17.05 -1.34 -4.91
N LEU A 307 -15.82 -1.25 -5.43
CA LEU A 307 -14.60 -1.10 -4.63
C LEU A 307 -14.60 0.22 -3.84
N VAL A 308 -14.98 1.33 -4.49
CA VAL A 308 -15.11 2.62 -3.81
C VAL A 308 -16.17 2.58 -2.71
N ARG A 309 -17.31 1.91 -2.92
CA ARG A 309 -18.33 1.77 -1.87
C ARG A 309 -17.77 1.05 -0.66
N GLU A 310 -17.02 -0.04 -0.85
CA GLU A 310 -16.39 -0.78 0.25
C GLU A 310 -15.40 0.10 1.01
N HIS A 311 -14.55 0.84 0.30
CA HIS A 311 -13.62 1.79 0.91
C HIS A 311 -14.31 2.95 1.64
N LEU A 312 -15.43 3.46 1.12
CA LEU A 312 -16.26 4.45 1.80
C LEU A 312 -16.86 3.87 3.10
N TYR A 313 -17.31 2.62 3.10
CA TYR A 313 -17.76 1.96 4.32
C TYR A 313 -16.65 1.77 5.34
N GLY A 314 -15.40 1.68 4.89
CA GLY A 314 -14.23 1.69 5.75
C GLY A 314 -13.88 3.07 6.30
N GLY A 315 -13.79 4.09 5.45
CA GLY A 315 -13.18 5.38 5.79
C GLY A 315 -14.14 6.56 6.01
N ALA A 316 -15.41 6.45 5.62
CA ALA A 316 -16.35 7.58 5.59
C ALA A 316 -17.60 7.39 6.46
N GLN A 317 -17.58 6.43 7.38
CA GLN A 317 -18.62 6.28 8.39
C GLN A 317 -18.62 7.46 9.38
N LYS A 318 -19.80 7.74 9.95
CA LYS A 318 -20.01 8.85 10.90
C LYS A 318 -19.37 8.55 12.26
N GLU A 319 -19.30 7.29 12.66
CA GLU A 319 -18.78 6.87 13.96
C GLU A 319 -17.26 7.04 14.12
N CYS A 320 -16.46 6.58 13.15
CA CYS A 320 -15.00 6.61 13.16
C CYS A 320 -14.42 6.15 11.80
N ASP A 321 -13.09 6.07 11.68
CA ASP A 321 -12.40 5.47 10.51
C ASP A 321 -12.03 4.04 10.81
N HIS A 322 -12.53 3.09 10.05
CA HIS A 322 -12.28 1.66 10.27
C HIS A 322 -11.05 1.15 9.52
N TRP A 323 -10.51 1.91 8.56
CA TRP A 323 -9.58 1.38 7.55
C TRP A 323 -8.23 2.09 7.49
N HIS A 324 -8.12 3.34 7.95
CA HIS A 324 -6.89 4.11 7.76
C HIS A 324 -6.01 4.17 9.02
N ASP A 325 -6.58 4.03 10.21
CA ASP A 325 -5.82 4.28 11.44
C ASP A 325 -4.95 3.07 11.83
N ASP A 326 -3.63 3.31 11.97
CA ASP A 326 -2.61 2.38 12.43
C ASP A 326 -2.80 0.90 12.01
N ALA A 327 -3.03 -0.01 12.96
CA ALA A 327 -2.93 -1.46 12.75
C ALA A 327 -3.94 -2.01 11.72
N GLY A 328 -5.06 -1.32 11.46
CA GLY A 328 -5.99 -1.72 10.40
C GLY A 328 -5.54 -1.34 8.99
N PHE A 329 -4.64 -0.36 8.83
CA PHE A 329 -4.32 0.24 7.53
C PHE A 329 -3.93 -0.77 6.45
N VAL A 330 -2.83 -1.50 6.68
CA VAL A 330 -2.23 -2.35 5.64
C VAL A 330 -3.12 -3.53 5.32
N ASN A 331 -3.73 -4.17 6.32
CA ASN A 331 -4.59 -5.32 6.08
C ASN A 331 -5.81 -4.97 5.20
N HIS A 332 -6.45 -3.82 5.45
CA HIS A 332 -7.58 -3.38 4.63
C HIS A 332 -7.15 -3.08 3.19
N HIS A 333 -6.03 -2.37 3.01
CA HIS A 333 -5.55 -2.00 1.68
C HIS A 333 -5.05 -3.20 0.87
N VAL A 334 -4.44 -4.20 1.52
CA VAL A 334 -4.07 -5.47 0.87
C VAL A 334 -5.32 -6.23 0.45
N GLY A 335 -6.34 -6.32 1.31
CA GLY A 335 -7.59 -7.02 1.01
C GLY A 335 -8.36 -6.42 -0.17
N ILE A 336 -8.57 -5.10 -0.18
CA ILE A 336 -9.28 -4.45 -1.30
C ILE A 336 -8.46 -4.51 -2.60
N THR A 337 -7.12 -4.41 -2.53
CA THR A 337 -6.24 -4.57 -3.69
C THR A 337 -6.31 -5.98 -4.26
N MET A 338 -6.44 -7.00 -3.42
CA MET A 338 -6.66 -8.38 -3.87
C MET A 338 -8.03 -8.57 -4.55
N GLN A 339 -9.10 -7.87 -4.13
CA GLN A 339 -10.38 -7.90 -4.84
C GLN A 339 -10.30 -7.19 -6.21
N LEU A 340 -9.57 -6.08 -6.30
CA LEU A 340 -9.21 -5.48 -7.59
C LEU A 340 -8.44 -6.48 -8.46
N GLU A 341 -7.42 -7.13 -7.90
CA GLU A 341 -6.58 -8.09 -8.62
C GLU A 341 -7.40 -9.28 -9.14
N GLN A 342 -8.37 -9.78 -8.37
CA GLN A 342 -9.31 -10.80 -8.85
C GLN A 342 -10.16 -10.31 -10.03
N SER A 343 -10.52 -9.02 -10.05
CA SER A 343 -11.26 -8.40 -11.16
C SER A 343 -10.38 -8.23 -12.40
N LEU A 344 -9.12 -7.81 -12.20
CA LEU A 344 -8.11 -7.77 -13.25
C LEU A 344 -7.93 -9.15 -13.89
N GLN A 345 -7.74 -10.18 -13.07
CA GLN A 345 -7.55 -11.57 -13.52
C GLN A 345 -8.79 -12.19 -14.15
N ALA A 346 -9.99 -11.72 -13.81
CA ALA A 346 -11.23 -12.12 -14.46
C ALA A 346 -11.35 -11.56 -15.89
N ILE A 347 -10.77 -10.38 -16.13
CA ILE A 347 -10.70 -9.75 -17.46
C ILE A 347 -9.52 -10.31 -18.26
N ASP A 348 -8.32 -10.26 -17.68
CA ASP A 348 -7.08 -10.75 -18.26
C ASP A 348 -6.27 -11.51 -17.21
N LYS A 349 -6.17 -12.83 -17.38
CA LYS A 349 -5.50 -13.72 -16.43
C LYS A 349 -4.00 -13.48 -16.34
N THR A 350 -3.38 -12.79 -17.31
CA THR A 350 -1.92 -12.62 -17.35
C THR A 350 -1.42 -11.39 -16.58
N THR A 351 -2.31 -10.60 -15.96
CA THR A 351 -1.92 -9.41 -15.19
C THR A 351 -2.11 -9.60 -13.69
N ALA A 352 -1.52 -8.71 -12.91
CA ALA A 352 -1.53 -8.67 -11.45
C ALA A 352 -1.65 -7.22 -10.97
N ALA A 353 -1.84 -7.01 -9.67
CA ALA A 353 -1.80 -5.68 -9.05
C ALA A 353 -0.35 -5.19 -8.93
N HIS A 354 0.23 -4.78 -10.06
CA HIS A 354 1.56 -4.17 -10.14
C HIS A 354 1.66 -2.90 -9.28
N TYR A 355 2.87 -2.46 -8.94
CA TYR A 355 3.12 -1.39 -7.99
C TYR A 355 3.95 -0.25 -8.57
N TRP A 356 3.84 0.93 -7.96
CA TRP A 356 4.63 2.12 -8.27
C TRP A 356 5.66 2.34 -7.16
N ASP A 357 6.95 2.23 -7.51
CA ASP A 357 8.04 2.58 -6.60
C ASP A 357 8.34 4.09 -6.69
N TYR A 358 7.61 4.89 -5.93
CA TYR A 358 7.79 6.35 -5.90
C TYR A 358 9.12 6.79 -5.28
N THR A 359 9.86 5.90 -4.60
CA THR A 359 11.20 6.24 -4.13
C THR A 359 12.17 6.43 -5.30
N ILE A 360 11.92 5.74 -6.42
CA ILE A 360 12.67 5.94 -7.68
C ILE A 360 12.46 7.36 -8.22
N ASP A 361 11.21 7.83 -8.21
CA ASP A 361 10.87 9.17 -8.70
C ASP A 361 11.42 10.24 -7.76
N SER A 362 11.33 10.00 -6.45
CA SER A 362 11.90 10.90 -5.47
C SER A 362 13.41 11.05 -5.57
N ALA A 363 14.13 10.00 -5.98
CA ALA A 363 15.59 10.03 -6.08
C ALA A 363 16.08 10.60 -7.43
N ARG A 364 15.29 10.43 -8.50
CA ARG A 364 15.73 10.73 -9.87
C ARG A 364 15.17 12.02 -10.47
N LEU A 365 14.08 12.56 -9.91
CA LEU A 365 13.36 13.69 -10.50
C LEU A 365 13.40 14.91 -9.60
N ASP A 366 13.59 16.08 -10.20
CA ASP A 366 13.45 17.37 -9.48
C ASP A 366 11.98 17.66 -9.18
N GLN A 367 11.07 17.24 -10.07
CA GLN A 367 9.63 17.37 -9.91
C GLN A 367 8.97 16.01 -10.13
N TRP A 368 8.31 15.50 -9.09
CA TRP A 368 7.64 14.19 -9.14
C TRP A 368 6.62 14.05 -10.29
N THR A 369 5.95 15.16 -10.64
CA THR A 369 4.99 15.21 -11.77
C THR A 369 5.62 14.96 -13.15
N GLU A 370 6.95 14.95 -13.28
CA GLU A 370 7.68 14.58 -14.51
C GLU A 370 7.77 13.06 -14.69
N SER A 371 7.38 12.28 -13.68
CA SER A 371 7.33 10.82 -13.78
C SER A 371 6.40 10.39 -14.92
N ASN A 372 6.81 9.37 -15.67
CA ASN A 372 6.01 8.80 -16.74
C ASN A 372 4.69 8.21 -16.25
N ILE A 373 4.57 7.94 -14.95
CA ILE A 373 3.33 7.58 -14.26
C ILE A 373 2.21 8.59 -14.60
N PHE A 374 2.54 9.88 -14.69
CA PHE A 374 1.57 10.96 -14.96
C PHE A 374 1.39 11.28 -16.45
N GLY A 375 1.95 10.46 -17.35
CA GLY A 375 1.71 10.58 -18.78
C GLY A 375 0.31 10.12 -19.19
N ASP A 376 -0.24 10.69 -20.27
CA ASP A 376 -1.59 10.40 -20.78
C ASP A 376 -1.86 8.93 -21.10
N ALA A 377 -0.83 8.20 -21.53
CA ALA A 377 -0.92 6.78 -21.82
C ALA A 377 -0.93 5.90 -20.54
N TRP A 378 -0.58 6.49 -19.40
CA TRP A 378 -0.46 5.88 -18.08
C TRP A 378 -1.61 6.36 -17.18
N PHE A 379 -1.33 7.05 -16.08
CA PHE A 379 -2.34 7.51 -15.11
C PHE A 379 -2.79 8.95 -15.37
N GLY A 380 -2.17 9.68 -16.30
CA GLY A 380 -2.52 11.05 -16.66
C GLY A 380 -2.08 12.10 -15.63
N THR A 381 -2.23 13.37 -16.00
CA THR A 381 -1.79 14.52 -15.19
C THR A 381 -2.47 14.58 -13.80
N VAL A 382 -1.76 15.13 -12.81
CA VAL A 382 -2.28 15.49 -11.48
C VAL A 382 -2.81 16.92 -11.42
N LYS A 383 -2.65 17.68 -12.51
CA LYS A 383 -3.10 19.07 -12.62
C LYS A 383 -3.79 19.28 -13.97
N PRO A 384 -5.05 18.86 -14.12
CA PRO A 384 -5.84 19.18 -15.30
C PRO A 384 -6.00 20.70 -15.47
N GLY A 385 -6.06 21.16 -16.72
CA GLY A 385 -6.05 22.59 -17.07
C GLY A 385 -7.41 23.29 -17.00
N ASN A 386 -8.49 22.57 -16.69
CA ASN A 386 -9.85 23.12 -16.64
C ASN A 386 -10.26 23.55 -15.22
N ASP A 387 -11.19 24.49 -15.13
CA ASP A 387 -11.67 25.09 -13.86
C ASP A 387 -12.38 24.12 -12.92
N LYS A 388 -12.78 22.94 -13.42
CA LYS A 388 -13.42 21.89 -12.62
C LYS A 388 -12.43 20.84 -12.12
N HIS A 389 -11.15 20.98 -12.48
CA HIS A 389 -10.09 20.05 -12.16
C HIS A 389 -10.36 18.61 -12.64
N VAL A 390 -11.23 18.43 -13.64
CA VAL A 390 -11.59 17.12 -14.20
C VAL A 390 -10.42 16.58 -14.98
N VAL A 391 -10.05 15.33 -14.81
CA VAL A 391 -9.12 14.67 -15.74
C VAL A 391 -9.80 14.59 -17.11
N ASP A 392 -9.35 15.39 -18.08
CA ASP A 392 -9.98 15.58 -19.39
C ASP A 392 -9.13 15.09 -20.58
N GLU A 393 -7.92 14.60 -20.30
CA GLU A 393 -6.98 14.05 -21.28
C GLU A 393 -6.50 12.65 -20.88
N GLY A 394 -5.94 11.93 -21.86
CA GLY A 394 -5.39 10.59 -21.67
C GLY A 394 -6.43 9.49 -21.41
N ARG A 395 -5.92 8.35 -20.93
CA ARG A 395 -6.70 7.10 -20.72
C ARG A 395 -7.89 7.26 -19.77
N TRP A 396 -7.77 8.16 -18.81
CA TRP A 396 -8.71 8.34 -17.71
C TRP A 396 -9.60 9.57 -17.87
N ALA A 397 -9.56 10.21 -19.04
CA ALA A 397 -10.38 11.35 -19.37
C ALA A 397 -11.87 11.06 -19.11
N TYR A 398 -12.51 11.92 -18.30
CA TYR A 398 -13.92 11.82 -17.94
C TYR A 398 -14.32 10.47 -17.32
N THR A 399 -13.41 9.83 -16.57
CA THR A 399 -13.75 8.62 -15.80
C THR A 399 -14.91 8.96 -14.84
N PRO A 400 -16.05 8.25 -14.92
CA PRO A 400 -17.26 8.64 -14.24
C PRO A 400 -17.25 8.26 -12.76
N ILE A 401 -17.82 9.14 -11.93
CA ILE A 401 -18.23 8.84 -10.57
C ILE A 401 -19.69 8.39 -10.60
N MET A 402 -20.02 7.37 -9.81
CA MET A 402 -21.39 6.84 -9.78
C MET A 402 -22.36 7.92 -9.29
N LYS A 403 -23.34 8.23 -10.14
CA LYS A 403 -24.46 9.13 -9.84
C LYS A 403 -25.63 8.36 -9.28
N ASP A 404 -26.59 9.06 -8.69
CA ASP A 404 -27.82 8.50 -8.12
C ASP A 404 -27.51 7.35 -7.13
N ALA A 405 -26.36 7.46 -6.45
CA ALA A 405 -25.76 6.40 -5.67
C ALA A 405 -26.47 6.17 -4.33
N THR A 406 -27.44 7.02 -3.96
CA THR A 406 -28.20 6.92 -2.70
C THR A 406 -29.03 5.63 -2.61
N SER A 407 -29.41 5.05 -3.75
CA SER A 407 -30.06 3.73 -3.81
C SER A 407 -29.09 2.56 -3.66
N TRP A 408 -27.80 2.80 -3.91
CA TRP A 408 -26.73 1.80 -3.92
C TRP A 408 -25.86 1.82 -2.65
N SER A 409 -25.73 2.99 -2.02
CA SER A 409 -24.89 3.26 -0.85
C SER A 409 -25.59 4.27 0.06
N ASN A 410 -25.52 4.05 1.37
CA ASN A 410 -25.90 5.04 2.39
C ASN A 410 -24.79 6.08 2.65
N ILE A 411 -23.65 5.96 1.97
CA ILE A 411 -22.58 6.97 1.97
C ILE A 411 -22.51 7.57 0.57
N THR A 412 -22.93 8.83 0.47
CA THR A 412 -22.83 9.67 -0.71
C THR A 412 -22.54 11.10 -0.28
N ASN A 413 -22.09 11.93 -1.22
CA ASN A 413 -22.08 13.37 -1.00
C ASN A 413 -23.50 13.96 -1.20
N PRO A 414 -23.72 15.26 -0.94
CA PRO A 414 -25.05 15.88 -1.02
C PRO A 414 -25.69 15.82 -2.42
N TYR A 415 -24.89 15.66 -3.47
CA TYR A 415 -25.39 15.56 -4.85
C TYR A 415 -25.75 14.12 -5.25
N GLY A 416 -25.71 13.18 -4.31
CA GLY A 416 -25.98 11.76 -4.57
C GLY A 416 -24.87 11.07 -5.36
N LEU A 417 -23.66 11.64 -5.41
CA LEU A 417 -22.48 10.97 -5.97
C LEU A 417 -21.90 10.01 -4.92
N LEU A 418 -21.40 8.86 -5.37
CA LEU A 418 -20.68 7.92 -4.52
C LEU A 418 -19.33 8.51 -4.08
N ARG A 419 -19.35 9.40 -3.09
CA ARG A 419 -18.21 10.20 -2.64
C ARG A 419 -18.33 10.42 -1.14
N SER A 420 -17.23 10.77 -0.47
CA SER A 420 -17.26 11.14 0.94
C SER A 420 -18.33 12.20 1.24
N PRO A 421 -19.10 12.08 2.34
CA PRO A 421 -20.21 12.99 2.64
C PRO A 421 -19.80 14.46 2.75
N TRP A 422 -18.58 14.72 3.21
CA TRP A 422 -18.04 16.07 3.38
C TRP A 422 -17.43 16.68 2.11
N ASN A 423 -17.21 15.88 1.06
CA ASN A 423 -16.70 16.39 -0.21
C ASN A 423 -17.88 16.83 -1.08
N THR A 424 -18.25 18.10 -0.94
CA THR A 424 -19.40 18.72 -1.60
C THR A 424 -19.14 19.10 -3.06
N ASN A 425 -18.10 18.57 -3.69
CA ASN A 425 -17.88 18.74 -5.13
C ASN A 425 -19.07 18.15 -5.92
N PRO A 426 -19.75 18.90 -6.82
CA PRO A 426 -20.85 18.37 -7.64
C PRO A 426 -20.37 17.65 -8.91
N THR A 427 -19.05 17.64 -9.17
CA THR A 427 -18.50 17.13 -10.43
C THR A 427 -18.62 15.60 -10.52
N PRO A 428 -19.28 15.04 -11.56
CA PRO A 428 -19.55 13.60 -11.68
C PRO A 428 -18.41 12.82 -12.37
N TYR A 429 -17.20 13.36 -12.34
CA TYR A 429 -15.99 12.77 -12.92
C TYR A 429 -14.85 12.88 -11.92
N ILE A 430 -13.83 12.04 -12.08
CA ILE A 430 -12.59 12.16 -11.29
C ILE A 430 -11.98 13.54 -11.49
N THR A 431 -11.53 14.10 -10.39
CA THR A 431 -10.90 15.40 -10.27
C THR A 431 -9.55 15.28 -9.56
N ARG A 432 -8.57 16.08 -10.00
CA ARG A 432 -7.22 16.11 -9.44
C ARG A 432 -6.69 17.53 -9.35
N MET A 433 -5.98 17.83 -8.29
CA MET A 433 -5.29 19.10 -8.11
C MET A 433 -4.05 18.87 -7.27
N ASN A 434 -2.98 19.59 -7.57
CA ASN A 434 -1.74 19.51 -6.81
C ASN A 434 -1.50 20.78 -5.98
N TYR A 435 -2.57 21.32 -5.41
CA TYR A 435 -2.56 22.51 -4.57
C TYR A 435 -3.57 22.35 -3.45
N ILE A 436 -3.20 22.84 -2.27
CA ILE A 436 -4.03 22.82 -1.06
C ILE A 436 -3.90 24.18 -0.41
N TYR A 437 -5.03 24.90 -0.24
CA TYR A 437 -5.02 26.29 0.25
C TYR A 437 -4.01 27.19 -0.49
N GLY A 438 -3.87 27.00 -1.81
CA GLY A 438 -2.92 27.75 -2.65
C GLY A 438 -1.45 27.30 -2.55
N VAL A 439 -1.13 26.36 -1.67
CA VAL A 439 0.22 25.78 -1.52
C VAL A 439 0.38 24.62 -2.50
N LYS A 440 1.38 24.69 -3.37
CA LYS A 440 1.69 23.60 -4.30
C LYS A 440 2.07 22.35 -3.51
N ASP A 441 1.50 21.21 -3.89
CA ASP A 441 1.73 19.87 -3.34
C ASP A 441 1.49 19.80 -1.81
N GLY A 442 0.79 20.78 -1.22
CA GLY A 442 0.68 20.91 0.23
C GLY A 442 2.03 21.08 0.95
N ASN A 443 3.08 21.48 0.20
CA ASN A 443 4.48 21.49 0.63
C ASN A 443 5.09 20.11 0.96
N PHE A 444 4.45 19.04 0.50
CA PHE A 444 5.02 17.70 0.56
C PHE A 444 5.95 17.42 -0.60
N SER A 445 6.82 16.43 -0.39
CA SER A 445 7.61 15.75 -1.40
C SER A 445 7.24 14.27 -1.44
N LEU A 446 7.62 13.58 -2.51
CA LEU A 446 7.53 12.12 -2.51
C LEU A 446 8.39 11.56 -1.36
N PRO A 447 7.90 10.54 -0.64
CA PRO A 447 8.68 9.88 0.39
C PRO A 447 9.97 9.27 -0.19
N GLN A 448 11.09 9.63 0.43
CA GLN A 448 12.44 9.23 0.02
C GLN A 448 12.86 7.89 0.64
N CYS A 449 13.85 7.24 0.02
CA CYS A 449 14.46 6.00 0.53
C CYS A 449 14.89 6.12 1.99
N GLU A 450 15.52 7.25 2.34
CA GLU A 450 16.04 7.56 3.67
C GLU A 450 14.96 7.43 4.73
N LEU A 451 13.72 7.82 4.41
CA LEU A 451 12.61 7.78 5.35
C LEU A 451 12.13 6.35 5.61
N PHE A 452 11.98 5.53 4.57
CA PHE A 452 11.69 4.10 4.71
C PHE A 452 12.78 3.36 5.49
N LEU A 453 14.05 3.66 5.19
CA LEU A 453 15.20 3.07 5.88
C LEU A 453 15.24 3.48 7.35
N CYS A 454 14.90 4.73 7.63
CA CYS A 454 14.89 5.26 8.98
C CYS A 454 13.83 4.58 9.84
N VAL A 455 12.59 4.51 9.33
CA VAL A 455 11.48 3.84 9.99
C VAL A 455 11.81 2.36 10.22
N PHE A 456 12.41 1.68 9.24
CA PHE A 456 12.83 0.27 9.39
C PHE A 456 13.92 0.08 10.45
N ALA A 457 14.86 1.03 10.56
CA ALA A 457 15.97 0.94 11.51
C ALA A 457 15.55 1.20 12.97
N TRP A 458 14.53 2.04 13.17
CA TRP A 458 14.11 2.54 14.49
C TRP A 458 12.86 1.85 15.05
N ALA A 459 11.90 1.44 14.20
CA ALA A 459 10.63 0.90 14.68
C ALA A 459 10.83 -0.33 15.58
N GLU A 460 10.12 -0.36 16.70
CA GLU A 460 10.17 -1.47 17.64
C GLU A 460 9.13 -2.55 17.31
N ASP A 461 8.03 -2.18 16.67
CA ASP A 461 6.93 -3.07 16.32
C ASP A 461 6.20 -2.64 15.03
N MET A 462 5.32 -3.52 14.55
CA MET A 462 4.54 -3.30 13.34
C MET A 462 3.51 -2.18 13.45
N GLY A 463 3.04 -1.83 14.65
CA GLY A 463 2.18 -0.66 14.85
C GLY A 463 2.91 0.62 14.46
N VAL A 464 4.13 0.83 14.95
CA VAL A 464 4.94 1.99 14.52
C VAL A 464 5.10 2.02 12.99
N ILE A 465 5.42 0.88 12.35
CA ILE A 465 5.50 0.79 10.89
C ILE A 465 4.19 1.22 10.22
N ASN A 466 3.05 0.72 10.69
CA ASN A 466 1.73 1.01 10.10
C ASN A 466 1.34 2.48 10.27
N SER A 467 1.60 3.08 11.42
CA SER A 467 1.39 4.51 11.67
C SER A 467 2.20 5.38 10.70
N TYR A 468 3.50 5.08 10.51
CA TYR A 468 4.34 5.81 9.55
C TYR A 468 3.95 5.56 8.11
N LEU A 469 3.51 4.33 7.79
CA LEU A 469 2.90 4.05 6.49
C LEU A 469 1.72 4.97 6.29
N ASN A 470 0.70 4.94 7.16
CA ASN A 470 -0.52 5.73 7.06
C ASN A 470 -0.24 7.23 6.90
N GLY A 471 0.58 7.81 7.78
CA GLY A 471 0.84 9.25 7.79
C GLY A 471 1.82 9.70 6.73
N VAL A 472 3.08 9.25 6.83
CA VAL A 472 4.22 9.95 6.21
C VAL A 472 4.76 9.24 4.97
N LEU A 473 4.81 7.91 4.97
CA LEU A 473 5.43 7.14 3.89
C LEU A 473 4.52 6.95 2.68
N HIS A 474 3.20 7.17 2.80
CA HIS A 474 2.26 7.08 1.67
C HIS A 474 1.24 8.23 1.62
N GLY A 475 0.79 8.71 2.79
CA GLY A 475 -0.24 9.74 2.94
C GLY A 475 0.02 11.02 2.12
N PRO A 476 1.26 11.53 2.01
CA PRO A 476 1.54 12.73 1.23
C PRO A 476 1.09 12.60 -0.23
N ILE A 477 1.17 11.43 -0.83
CA ILE A 477 0.83 11.24 -2.25
C ILE A 477 -0.68 11.39 -2.48
N HIS A 478 -1.51 10.94 -1.54
CA HIS A 478 -2.96 11.16 -1.57
C HIS A 478 -3.29 12.65 -1.58
N ILE A 479 -2.62 13.38 -0.72
CA ILE A 479 -2.77 14.82 -0.50
C ILE A 479 -2.30 15.60 -1.75
N MET A 480 -1.09 15.30 -2.22
CA MET A 480 -0.43 15.95 -3.37
C MET A 480 -1.17 15.74 -4.69
N SER A 481 -1.88 14.62 -4.87
CA SER A 481 -2.58 14.30 -6.13
C SER A 481 -4.07 14.65 -6.11
N GLY A 482 -4.71 14.63 -4.93
CA GLY A 482 -6.11 14.99 -4.79
C GLY A 482 -6.33 16.49 -4.69
N GLY A 483 -5.55 17.18 -3.86
CA GLY A 483 -5.62 18.62 -3.66
C GLY A 483 -6.98 19.13 -3.15
N LEU A 484 -7.06 20.45 -2.95
CA LEU A 484 -8.21 21.12 -2.36
C LEU A 484 -8.44 22.49 -3.01
N TRP A 485 -9.69 22.76 -3.41
CA TRP A 485 -10.12 24.03 -3.98
C TRP A 485 -11.52 24.40 -3.48
N ALA A 486 -12.05 25.53 -3.98
CA ALA A 486 -13.35 26.06 -3.55
C ALA A 486 -13.46 26.15 -2.01
N VAL A 487 -12.34 26.43 -1.35
CA VAL A 487 -12.29 26.84 0.06
C VAL A 487 -12.53 28.34 0.13
N ASP A 488 -12.92 28.83 1.30
CA ASP A 488 -13.10 30.27 1.54
C ASP A 488 -11.75 31.00 1.45
N MET A 489 -11.40 31.44 0.24
CA MET A 489 -10.11 32.07 -0.08
C MET A 489 -9.98 33.47 0.48
N ASP A 490 -11.08 34.14 0.86
CA ASP A 490 -11.02 35.44 1.55
C ASP A 490 -10.33 35.29 2.93
N LEU A 491 -10.35 34.09 3.51
CA LEU A 491 -9.57 33.74 4.71
C LEU A 491 -8.09 33.43 4.43
N VAL A 492 -7.74 33.17 3.15
CA VAL A 492 -6.40 32.80 2.68
C VAL A 492 -5.64 33.99 2.10
N ASP A 493 -6.35 34.93 1.44
CA ASP A 493 -5.78 36.16 0.88
C ASP A 493 -5.46 37.22 1.94
N ASP A 494 -6.19 37.27 3.06
CA ASP A 494 -5.87 38.15 4.20
C ASP A 494 -4.58 37.71 4.92
N SER A 495 -4.20 36.44 4.80
CA SER A 495 -2.95 35.89 5.33
C SER A 495 -1.86 35.92 4.26
N LYS A 496 -1.04 36.99 4.26
CA LYS A 496 0.13 37.14 3.35
C LYS A 496 1.16 36.00 3.41
N ASN A 497 1.00 35.04 4.33
CA ASN A 497 1.93 33.97 4.65
C ASN A 497 1.32 32.55 4.63
N LEU A 498 0.03 32.35 4.33
CA LEU A 498 -0.58 30.99 4.39
C LEU A 498 0.14 30.00 3.47
N ALA A 499 0.62 30.50 2.33
CA ALA A 499 1.37 29.73 1.34
C ALA A 499 2.75 29.22 1.81
N GLN A 500 3.25 29.66 2.97
CA GLN A 500 4.64 29.44 3.39
C GLN A 500 4.83 28.39 4.51
N LYS A 501 3.78 27.79 5.07
CA LYS A 501 3.92 26.90 6.25
C LYS A 501 3.22 25.54 6.14
N HIS A 502 3.87 24.55 6.74
CA HIS A 502 3.85 23.11 6.48
C HIS A 502 2.61 22.31 6.90
N ALA A 503 1.52 22.94 7.34
CA ALA A 503 0.53 22.24 8.18
C ALA A 503 -0.93 22.35 7.66
N MET A 504 -1.17 23.01 6.53
CA MET A 504 -2.55 23.11 6.00
C MET A 504 -3.08 21.82 5.35
N ASN A 505 -2.19 20.87 5.11
CA ASN A 505 -2.48 19.54 4.57
C ASN A 505 -3.32 18.66 5.50
N ASP A 506 -3.40 18.95 6.80
CA ASP A 506 -4.18 18.12 7.73
C ASP A 506 -5.55 18.73 8.05
N PHE A 507 -5.86 19.92 7.50
CA PHE A 507 -7.13 20.60 7.76
C PHE A 507 -8.32 19.81 7.28
N LEU A 508 -8.24 19.14 6.11
CA LEU A 508 -9.34 18.28 5.64
C LEU A 508 -9.58 17.12 6.61
N LEU A 509 -8.50 16.49 7.12
CA LEU A 509 -8.58 15.40 8.08
C LEU A 509 -9.14 15.88 9.42
N ALA A 510 -8.73 17.06 9.89
CA ALA A 510 -9.24 17.70 11.10
C ALA A 510 -10.72 18.06 10.96
N SER A 511 -11.11 18.57 9.80
CA SER A 511 -12.51 18.86 9.46
C SER A 511 -13.34 17.57 9.49
N LYS A 512 -12.84 16.48 8.88
CA LYS A 512 -13.47 15.15 8.90
C LYS A 512 -13.66 14.66 10.33
N PHE A 513 -12.68 14.88 11.20
CA PHE A 513 -12.78 14.52 12.60
C PHE A 513 -13.88 15.31 13.33
N MET A 514 -13.95 16.63 13.15
CA MET A 514 -15.01 17.46 13.73
C MET A 514 -16.41 17.14 13.16
N TRP A 515 -16.50 16.72 11.90
CA TRP A 515 -17.74 16.23 11.29
C TRP A 515 -18.27 14.95 11.98
N ARG A 516 -17.39 13.99 12.32
CA ARG A 516 -17.77 12.78 13.07
C ARG A 516 -18.32 13.07 14.46
N GLN A 517 -17.87 14.15 15.09
CA GLN A 517 -18.37 14.61 16.38
C GLN A 517 -19.67 15.43 16.27
N GLY A 518 -20.19 15.64 15.06
CA GLY A 518 -21.39 16.44 14.82
C GLY A 518 -21.21 17.94 15.01
N MET A 519 -19.97 18.41 15.19
CA MET A 519 -19.64 19.83 15.29
C MET A 519 -19.70 20.52 13.92
N ILE A 520 -19.42 19.78 12.85
CA ILE A 520 -19.64 20.20 11.47
C ILE A 520 -20.77 19.37 10.88
N LYS A 521 -21.71 20.03 10.20
CA LYS A 521 -22.82 19.39 9.49
C LYS A 521 -22.68 19.70 8.01
N CYS A 522 -22.86 18.67 7.19
CA CYS A 522 -22.91 18.80 5.74
C CYS A 522 -24.36 18.61 5.27
N PRO A 523 -24.79 19.28 4.19
CA PRO A 523 -26.09 19.02 3.59
C PRO A 523 -26.25 17.54 3.23
N THR A 524 -27.43 16.98 3.41
CA THR A 524 -27.72 15.59 2.98
C THR A 524 -28.23 15.51 1.55
N TRP A 525 -28.65 16.65 0.98
CA TRP A 525 -29.12 16.76 -0.39
C TRP A 525 -28.89 18.16 -0.96
N CYS A 526 -28.45 18.22 -2.22
CA CYS A 526 -28.39 19.43 -3.04
C CYS A 526 -28.78 19.10 -4.48
N SER A 527 -29.49 20.01 -5.15
CA SER A 527 -29.71 19.92 -6.60
C SER A 527 -28.48 20.38 -7.38
N LEU A 528 -28.30 19.93 -8.62
CA LEU A 528 -27.16 20.33 -9.46
C LEU A 528 -27.10 21.82 -9.80
N ASP A 529 -28.22 22.55 -9.65
CA ASP A 529 -28.32 23.99 -9.82
C ASP A 529 -28.21 24.77 -8.50
N THR A 530 -28.03 24.08 -7.36
CA THR A 530 -27.70 24.74 -6.08
C THR A 530 -26.35 25.44 -6.23
N PRO A 531 -26.24 26.74 -5.90
CA PRO A 531 -24.95 27.43 -5.86
C PRO A 531 -23.97 26.68 -4.96
N ALA A 532 -22.69 26.62 -5.36
CA ALA A 532 -21.70 25.84 -4.62
C ALA A 532 -21.59 26.31 -3.17
N GLU A 533 -21.66 27.62 -2.95
CA GLU A 533 -21.66 28.28 -1.64
C GLU A 533 -22.84 27.92 -0.73
N ASP A 534 -23.98 27.52 -1.31
CA ASP A 534 -25.18 27.12 -0.57
C ASP A 534 -25.18 25.61 -0.25
N CYS A 535 -24.26 24.84 -0.84
CA CYS A 535 -24.13 23.40 -0.64
C CYS A 535 -22.76 23.05 -0.03
N LEU A 536 -22.45 23.65 1.11
CA LEU A 536 -21.21 23.42 1.84
C LEU A 536 -21.48 22.91 3.25
N CYS A 537 -20.51 22.19 3.79
CA CYS A 537 -20.49 21.92 5.22
C CYS A 537 -20.29 23.22 6.00
N ALA A 538 -20.86 23.27 7.21
CA ALA A 538 -20.73 24.41 8.10
C ALA A 538 -20.78 23.95 9.57
N LEU A 539 -20.39 24.85 10.48
CA LEU A 539 -20.57 24.60 11.92
C LEU A 539 -22.03 24.29 12.22
N ASN A 540 -22.24 23.30 13.09
CA ASN A 540 -23.56 22.93 13.55
C ASN A 540 -24.20 24.12 14.30
N PRO A 541 -25.35 24.64 13.84
CA PRO A 541 -26.02 25.77 14.50
C PRO A 541 -26.39 25.52 15.96
N ALA A 542 -26.52 24.26 16.40
CA ALA A 542 -26.75 23.92 17.81
C ALA A 542 -25.59 24.34 18.73
N LEU A 543 -24.40 24.60 18.19
CA LEU A 543 -23.26 25.11 18.94
C LEU A 543 -23.45 26.57 19.37
N GLY A 544 -24.27 27.37 18.67
CA GLY A 544 -24.46 28.79 18.98
C GLY A 544 -23.15 29.60 18.98
N ASP A 545 -23.07 30.62 19.84
CA ASP A 545 -21.91 31.52 19.98
C ASP A 545 -20.86 30.97 20.97
N VAL A 546 -20.48 29.69 20.85
CA VAL A 546 -19.42 29.10 21.66
C VAL A 546 -18.06 29.69 21.28
N ASP A 547 -17.21 29.93 22.29
CA ASP A 547 -15.84 30.40 22.08
C ASP A 547 -15.07 29.43 21.15
N PRO A 548 -14.49 29.92 20.02
CA PRO A 548 -13.84 29.04 19.05
C PRO A 548 -12.67 28.24 19.62
N LYS A 549 -11.87 28.83 20.53
CA LYS A 549 -10.75 28.12 21.16
C LYS A 549 -11.26 26.99 22.05
N TYR A 550 -12.31 27.26 22.83
CA TYR A 550 -12.96 26.23 23.63
C TYR A 550 -13.50 25.09 22.76
N LEU A 551 -14.13 25.39 21.61
CA LEU A 551 -14.64 24.37 20.70
C LEU A 551 -13.52 23.47 20.14
N LEU A 552 -12.41 24.07 19.69
CA LEU A 552 -11.24 23.32 19.19
C LEU A 552 -10.55 22.51 20.30
N ASN A 553 -10.64 22.97 21.55
CA ASN A 553 -10.13 22.24 22.71
C ASN A 553 -10.99 21.01 23.02
N ILE A 554 -12.32 21.16 23.09
CA ILE A 554 -13.20 20.04 23.39
C ILE A 554 -13.34 19.04 22.23
N SER A 555 -13.05 19.47 21.00
CA SER A 555 -12.98 18.56 19.86
C SER A 555 -11.73 17.69 19.87
N GLY A 556 -10.73 18.02 20.68
CA GLY A 556 -9.42 17.36 20.70
C GLY A 556 -8.46 17.87 19.61
N ILE A 557 -8.86 18.83 18.76
CA ILE A 557 -8.00 19.35 17.69
C ILE A 557 -6.76 20.04 18.24
N LEU A 558 -6.88 20.81 19.32
CA LEU A 558 -5.69 21.47 19.91
C LEU A 558 -4.67 20.48 20.48
N ASP A 559 -5.11 19.28 20.85
CA ASP A 559 -4.24 18.23 21.40
C ASP A 559 -3.63 17.37 20.28
N LEU A 560 -4.42 17.04 19.26
CA LEU A 560 -4.01 16.18 18.13
C LEU A 560 -3.15 16.91 17.10
N PHE A 561 -3.33 18.22 16.99
CA PHE A 561 -2.75 19.01 15.92
C PHE A 561 -2.00 20.19 16.52
N VAL A 562 -0.84 19.90 17.14
CA VAL A 562 0.03 20.88 17.82
C VAL A 562 0.32 22.08 16.90
N GLU A 563 0.52 21.79 15.61
CA GLU A 563 0.78 22.78 14.57
C GLU A 563 -0.38 23.76 14.37
N VAL A 564 -1.61 23.47 14.81
CA VAL A 564 -2.74 24.42 14.66
C VAL A 564 -2.46 25.73 15.38
N THR A 565 -1.75 25.68 16.52
CA THR A 565 -1.36 26.87 17.27
C THR A 565 -0.26 27.62 16.52
N ASP A 566 0.71 26.90 15.97
CA ASP A 566 1.80 27.50 15.19
C ASP A 566 1.31 28.11 13.88
N ILE A 567 0.39 27.45 13.18
CA ILE A 567 -0.30 27.97 12.00
C ILE A 567 -1.03 29.25 12.35
N ARG A 568 -1.81 29.22 13.44
CA ARG A 568 -2.54 30.40 13.91
C ARG A 568 -1.59 31.56 14.14
N GLU A 569 -0.55 31.36 14.93
CA GLU A 569 0.38 32.42 15.34
C GLU A 569 1.23 32.93 14.17
N SER A 570 1.65 32.04 13.30
CA SER A 570 2.49 32.40 12.16
C SER A 570 1.76 33.08 11.01
N ASN A 571 0.45 32.88 10.93
CA ASN A 571 -0.41 33.49 9.91
C ASN A 571 -1.26 34.64 10.47
N ASP A 572 -1.03 35.04 11.73
CA ASP A 572 -1.79 36.10 12.41
C ASP A 572 -3.31 35.85 12.39
N LEU A 573 -3.70 34.57 12.50
CA LEU A 573 -5.10 34.17 12.56
C LEU A 573 -5.63 34.28 13.99
N ASP A 574 -6.90 34.64 14.15
CA ASP A 574 -7.64 34.41 15.38
C ASP A 574 -8.28 33.01 15.39
N TRP A 575 -8.75 32.56 16.55
CA TRP A 575 -9.37 31.24 16.69
C TRP A 575 -10.69 31.12 15.91
N LYS A 576 -11.37 32.24 15.62
CA LYS A 576 -12.60 32.24 14.82
C LYS A 576 -12.29 31.97 13.36
N GLN A 577 -11.20 32.51 12.83
CA GLN A 577 -10.70 32.24 11.48
C GLN A 577 -10.27 30.78 11.35
N VAL A 578 -9.47 30.25 12.28
CA VAL A 578 -9.08 28.82 12.29
C VAL A 578 -10.31 27.91 12.27
N LEU A 579 -11.28 28.17 13.15
CA LEU A 579 -12.50 27.39 13.20
C LEU A 579 -13.33 27.50 11.91
N ARG A 580 -13.38 28.68 11.28
CA ARG A 580 -14.08 28.88 10.01
C ARG A 580 -13.43 28.11 8.87
N ILE A 581 -12.09 28.04 8.83
CA ILE A 581 -11.36 27.25 7.83
C ILE A 581 -11.67 25.76 8.02
N LEU A 582 -11.61 25.24 9.26
CA LEU A 582 -11.94 23.84 9.57
C LEU A 582 -13.42 23.50 9.34
N ALA A 583 -14.33 24.46 9.48
CA ALA A 583 -15.74 24.26 9.20
C ALA A 583 -16.03 24.12 7.69
N HIS A 584 -15.10 24.55 6.84
CA HIS A 584 -15.29 24.71 5.40
C HIS A 584 -14.40 23.74 4.60
N PHE A 585 -14.91 22.52 4.35
CA PHE A 585 -14.18 21.47 3.62
C PHE A 585 -13.78 21.83 2.19
N GLY A 586 -14.52 22.71 1.50
CA GLY A 586 -14.32 22.97 0.08
C GLY A 586 -14.54 21.71 -0.78
N HIS A 587 -13.87 21.67 -1.92
CA HIS A 587 -13.89 20.56 -2.87
C HIS A 587 -12.52 19.90 -2.91
N ALA A 588 -12.48 18.58 -2.75
CA ALA A 588 -11.25 17.81 -2.81
C ALA A 588 -11.26 16.84 -3.99
N GLY A 589 -10.10 16.58 -4.57
CA GLY A 589 -9.93 15.49 -5.52
C GLY A 589 -10.05 14.14 -4.83
N GLU A 590 -10.37 13.10 -5.61
CA GLU A 590 -10.73 11.79 -5.07
C GLU A 590 -9.63 11.23 -4.18
N MET A 591 -8.35 11.32 -4.60
CA MET A 591 -7.19 10.83 -3.86
C MET A 591 -7.06 11.38 -2.44
N TYR A 592 -7.55 12.59 -2.15
CA TYR A 592 -7.43 13.21 -0.82
C TYR A 592 -8.60 12.85 0.11
N THR A 593 -9.53 12.00 -0.34
CA THR A 593 -10.72 11.62 0.43
C THR A 593 -10.88 10.12 0.55
N SER A 594 -11.85 9.66 1.34
CA SER A 594 -12.18 8.23 1.43
C SER A 594 -12.81 7.67 0.14
N ALA A 595 -12.97 8.49 -0.92
CA ALA A 595 -13.30 8.04 -2.27
C ALA A 595 -12.06 7.83 -3.16
N ALA A 596 -10.84 7.83 -2.60
CA ALA A 596 -9.57 7.68 -3.30
C ALA A 596 -9.49 6.53 -4.32
N PRO A 597 -10.13 5.36 -4.13
CA PRO A 597 -10.11 4.31 -5.15
C PRO A 597 -10.78 4.68 -6.47
N TYR A 598 -11.49 5.81 -6.57
CA TYR A 598 -11.89 6.33 -7.87
C TYR A 598 -10.68 6.71 -8.72
N ASP A 599 -9.60 7.19 -8.11
CA ASP A 599 -8.38 7.47 -8.85
C ASP A 599 -7.61 6.15 -9.12
N PRO A 600 -7.33 5.81 -10.39
CA PRO A 600 -6.60 4.57 -10.72
C PRO A 600 -5.17 4.52 -10.17
N LEU A 601 -4.58 5.66 -9.78
CA LEU A 601 -3.26 5.68 -9.13
C LEU A 601 -3.29 5.09 -7.71
N PHE A 602 -4.47 5.00 -7.08
CA PHE A 602 -4.67 4.41 -5.77
C PHE A 602 -4.06 3.01 -5.66
N TRP A 603 -4.24 2.16 -6.66
CA TRP A 603 -3.85 0.75 -6.58
C TRP A 603 -2.33 0.53 -6.56
N PRO A 604 -1.56 1.04 -7.55
CA PRO A 604 -0.12 0.84 -7.54
C PRO A 604 0.60 1.57 -6.39
N LEU A 605 0.00 2.63 -5.83
CA LEU A 605 0.49 3.31 -4.64
C LEU A 605 0.55 2.37 -3.42
N HIS A 606 -0.55 1.65 -3.15
CA HIS A 606 -0.64 0.77 -1.97
C HIS A 606 0.20 -0.51 -2.10
N GLY A 607 0.48 -0.95 -3.34
CA GLY A 607 1.40 -2.06 -3.57
C GLY A 607 2.80 -1.81 -2.99
N MET A 608 3.24 -0.56 -2.95
CA MET A 608 4.53 -0.19 -2.35
C MET A 608 4.51 -0.30 -0.82
N ALA A 609 3.43 0.14 -0.17
CA ALA A 609 3.25 0.02 1.27
C ALA A 609 3.22 -1.46 1.71
N GLU A 610 2.50 -2.30 0.98
CA GLU A 610 2.50 -3.75 1.24
C GLU A 610 3.87 -4.38 1.02
N ARG A 611 4.54 -4.05 -0.09
CA ARG A 611 5.89 -4.55 -0.40
C ARG A 611 6.87 -4.23 0.74
N TYR A 612 6.79 -3.03 1.30
CA TYR A 612 7.60 -2.64 2.46
C TYR A 612 7.31 -3.51 3.68
N VAL A 613 6.05 -3.71 4.06
CA VAL A 613 5.68 -4.61 5.17
C VAL A 613 6.16 -6.04 4.92
N GLN A 614 5.97 -6.58 3.72
CA GLN A 614 6.47 -7.92 3.38
C GLN A 614 8.00 -8.00 3.50
N ALA A 615 8.74 -6.97 3.11
CA ALA A 615 10.20 -6.93 3.23
C ALA A 615 10.65 -6.95 4.71
N ILE A 616 9.97 -6.19 5.57
CA ILE A 616 10.24 -6.20 7.03
C ILE A 616 10.03 -7.60 7.59
N ARG A 617 8.90 -8.23 7.27
CA ARG A 617 8.57 -9.59 7.72
C ARG A 617 9.55 -10.63 7.21
N TYR A 618 10.06 -10.45 6.00
CA TYR A 618 11.15 -11.26 5.47
C TYR A 618 12.39 -11.18 6.38
N TYR A 619 12.83 -9.98 6.75
CA TYR A 619 14.00 -9.81 7.62
C TYR A 619 13.78 -10.33 9.04
N ILE A 620 12.57 -10.19 9.59
CA ILE A 620 12.21 -10.78 10.89
C ILE A 620 12.35 -12.30 10.86
N ALA A 621 11.81 -12.96 9.84
CA ALA A 621 11.86 -14.42 9.71
C ALA A 621 13.29 -14.98 9.56
N HIS A 622 14.23 -14.17 9.06
CA HIS A 622 15.65 -14.52 8.92
C HIS A 622 16.51 -14.12 10.14
N GLY A 623 15.90 -13.56 11.20
CA GLY A 623 16.62 -13.10 12.38
C GLY A 623 17.50 -11.88 12.10
N GLU A 624 17.17 -11.10 11.08
CA GLU A 624 17.92 -9.93 10.63
C GLU A 624 17.30 -8.60 11.09
N SER A 625 16.07 -8.63 11.59
CA SER A 625 15.38 -7.51 12.23
C SER A 625 14.84 -7.91 13.60
N ASN A 626 14.79 -6.95 14.52
CA ASN A 626 14.20 -7.11 15.86
C ASN A 626 12.79 -6.51 15.97
N VAL A 627 12.23 -5.99 14.87
CA VAL A 627 10.86 -5.46 14.85
C VAL A 627 9.90 -6.56 15.31
N SER A 628 9.03 -6.25 16.25
CA SER A 628 8.01 -7.16 16.76
C SER A 628 6.81 -7.24 15.80
N GLU A 629 6.43 -8.45 15.38
CA GLU A 629 5.14 -8.71 14.70
C GLU A 629 3.96 -8.86 15.69
N ALA A 630 4.13 -8.46 16.95
CA ALA A 630 2.99 -8.31 17.83
C ALA A 630 2.06 -7.24 17.24
N TRP A 631 0.76 -7.52 17.24
CA TRP A 631 -0.25 -6.52 16.87
C TRP A 631 -0.36 -5.51 18.01
N SER A 632 0.52 -4.52 17.95
CA SER A 632 0.42 -3.28 18.68
C SER A 632 -0.53 -2.37 17.93
N TYR A 633 -1.30 -1.60 18.69
CA TYR A 633 -1.91 -0.39 18.16
C TYR A 633 -1.11 0.77 18.75
N TYR A 634 -0.35 1.47 17.92
CA TYR A 634 0.36 2.68 18.29
C TYR A 634 -0.59 3.86 18.05
N HIS A 635 -0.94 4.55 19.13
CA HIS A 635 -1.66 5.81 19.04
C HIS A 635 -0.65 6.96 18.96
N PRO A 636 -0.24 7.44 17.77
CA PRO A 636 0.51 8.68 17.69
C PRO A 636 -0.36 9.80 18.28
N PHE A 637 0.25 10.69 19.07
CA PHE A 637 -0.48 11.82 19.67
C PHE A 637 -0.65 13.00 18.70
N ASP A 638 -0.03 12.93 17.53
CA ASP A 638 0.22 14.01 16.59
C ASP A 638 -0.28 13.72 15.16
N VAL A 639 -1.12 12.69 14.97
CA VAL A 639 -1.64 12.35 13.65
C VAL A 639 -3.16 12.45 13.63
N VAL A 640 -3.68 13.31 12.74
CA VAL A 640 -5.10 13.64 12.65
C VAL A 640 -5.96 12.50 12.07
N SER A 641 -5.35 11.45 11.51
CA SER A 641 -6.07 10.23 11.13
C SER A 641 -6.49 9.42 12.35
N ASP A 642 -5.60 9.19 13.33
CA ASP A 642 -5.90 8.43 14.55
C ASP A 642 -6.38 9.32 15.70
N THR A 643 -7.69 9.51 15.74
CA THR A 643 -8.31 10.49 16.65
C THR A 643 -8.57 9.96 18.06
N ARG A 644 -8.45 8.65 18.30
CA ARG A 644 -8.82 7.98 19.58
C ARG A 644 -10.26 8.26 20.03
N VAL A 645 -11.14 8.61 19.11
CA VAL A 645 -12.53 8.98 19.39
C VAL A 645 -13.47 8.16 18.53
N VAL A 646 -14.45 7.55 19.19
CA VAL A 646 -15.54 6.83 18.54
C VAL A 646 -16.84 7.47 18.96
N CYS A 647 -17.66 7.88 17.98
CA CYS A 647 -18.93 8.57 18.21
C CYS A 647 -20.12 7.65 17.94
N ASP A 648 -21.05 7.54 18.90
CA ASP A 648 -22.29 6.79 18.76
C ASP A 648 -23.41 7.70 18.24
N TRP A 649 -23.76 7.49 16.98
CA TRP A 649 -24.84 8.19 16.29
C TRP A 649 -26.20 7.46 16.38
N SER A 650 -26.29 6.32 17.09
CA SER A 650 -27.49 5.47 17.09
C SER A 650 -28.73 6.13 17.67
N ASN A 651 -28.56 7.13 18.55
CA ASN A 651 -29.64 7.87 19.20
C ASN A 651 -29.85 9.29 18.62
N VAL A 652 -29.14 9.64 17.55
CA VAL A 652 -29.21 10.96 16.91
C VAL A 652 -30.04 10.86 15.63
N ASP A 653 -31.12 11.63 15.54
CA ASP A 653 -31.88 11.72 14.28
C ASP A 653 -31.03 12.43 13.22
N GLU A 654 -30.97 11.86 12.02
CA GLU A 654 -30.13 12.36 10.92
C GLU A 654 -30.44 13.80 10.52
N TRP A 655 -31.69 14.24 10.69
CA TRP A 655 -32.14 15.59 10.37
C TRP A 655 -32.03 16.56 11.55
N SER A 656 -31.62 16.05 12.72
CA SER A 656 -31.45 16.88 13.91
C SER A 656 -30.10 17.59 13.93
N LEU A 657 -30.08 18.67 14.71
CA LEU A 657 -28.86 19.38 15.08
C LEU A 657 -28.17 18.75 16.30
N GLU A 658 -28.67 17.62 16.80
CA GLU A 658 -28.05 16.92 17.92
C GLU A 658 -26.67 16.38 17.52
N MET A 659 -25.82 16.27 18.55
CA MET A 659 -24.47 15.72 18.45
C MET A 659 -24.46 14.31 19.05
N PRO A 660 -23.63 13.40 18.52
CA PRO A 660 -23.48 12.05 19.05
C PRO A 660 -22.81 12.04 20.43
N ASP A 661 -22.93 10.91 21.12
CA ASP A 661 -22.10 10.62 22.28
C ASP A 661 -20.74 10.11 21.82
N CYS A 662 -19.67 10.87 22.05
CA CYS A 662 -18.32 10.47 21.67
C CYS A 662 -17.50 10.00 22.88
N VAL A 663 -16.81 8.86 22.72
CA VAL A 663 -15.93 8.28 23.73
C VAL A 663 -14.49 8.46 23.31
N PHE A 664 -13.70 9.11 24.17
CA PHE A 664 -12.27 9.35 23.99
C PHE A 664 -11.44 8.20 24.56
N GLY A 665 -10.30 7.92 23.93
CA GLY A 665 -9.40 6.83 24.32
C GLY A 665 -9.84 5.45 23.80
N GLU A 666 -10.80 5.40 22.88
CA GLU A 666 -11.30 4.17 22.27
C GLU A 666 -10.70 3.93 20.89
N THR A 667 -10.58 2.65 20.51
CA THR A 667 -10.13 2.23 19.19
C THR A 667 -11.33 1.85 18.33
N CYS A 668 -11.43 2.47 17.15
CA CYS A 668 -12.48 2.16 16.17
C CYS A 668 -12.45 0.66 15.78
N PRO A 669 -13.62 0.01 15.58
CA PRO A 669 -13.65 -1.33 15.01
C PRO A 669 -12.93 -1.39 13.65
N GLY A 670 -12.34 -2.52 13.32
CA GLY A 670 -11.50 -2.69 12.13
C GLY A 670 -10.01 -2.65 12.45
N HIS A 671 -9.60 -2.10 13.60
CA HIS A 671 -8.19 -1.98 13.93
C HIS A 671 -7.70 -2.94 15.02
N LYS A 672 -8.63 -3.52 15.78
CA LYS A 672 -8.25 -4.48 16.82
C LYS A 672 -7.83 -5.78 16.15
N ILE A 673 -6.92 -6.50 16.81
CA ILE A 673 -6.34 -7.72 16.29
C ILE A 673 -7.39 -8.79 15.90
N ASP A 674 -8.50 -8.85 16.64
CA ASP A 674 -9.55 -9.85 16.44
C ASP A 674 -10.79 -9.25 15.73
N ASP A 675 -10.71 -8.02 15.22
CA ASP A 675 -11.76 -7.45 14.39
C ASP A 675 -11.82 -8.16 13.03
N LEU A 676 -13.04 -8.41 12.55
CA LEU A 676 -13.29 -9.05 11.26
C LEU A 676 -13.10 -8.05 10.11
N LEU A 677 -12.34 -8.46 9.12
CA LEU A 677 -12.20 -7.75 7.86
C LEU A 677 -13.39 -8.03 6.94
N PRO A 678 -13.81 -7.07 6.11
CA PRO A 678 -15.00 -7.19 5.26
C PRO A 678 -14.80 -8.06 4.01
N PHE A 679 -13.62 -8.66 3.84
CA PHE A 679 -13.26 -9.40 2.63
C PHE A 679 -13.73 -10.85 2.68
N GLU A 680 -14.80 -11.14 1.93
CA GLU A 680 -15.35 -12.48 1.85
C GLU A 680 -14.56 -13.39 0.88
N SER A 681 -14.18 -14.58 1.35
CA SER A 681 -13.58 -15.67 0.53
C SER A 681 -12.43 -15.23 -0.37
N ILE A 682 -11.63 -14.29 0.12
CA ILE A 682 -10.54 -13.66 -0.63
C ILE A 682 -9.37 -14.62 -0.89
N PHE A 683 -9.15 -15.58 0.02
CA PHE A 683 -8.19 -16.66 -0.14
C PHE A 683 -8.88 -17.93 -0.64
N VAL A 684 -8.19 -18.66 -1.51
CA VAL A 684 -8.70 -19.94 -2.01
C VAL A 684 -8.49 -21.02 -0.94
N ASN A 685 -9.47 -21.92 -0.78
CA ASN A 685 -9.42 -23.07 0.14
C ASN A 685 -9.37 -22.73 1.64
N THR A 686 -9.87 -21.56 2.05
CA THR A 686 -10.11 -21.27 3.46
C THR A 686 -11.51 -21.72 3.86
N GLU A 687 -11.64 -22.40 5.00
CA GLU A 687 -12.97 -22.75 5.56
C GLU A 687 -13.72 -21.52 6.09
N LYS A 688 -12.98 -20.45 6.43
CA LYS A 688 -13.54 -19.19 6.90
C LYS A 688 -13.95 -18.31 5.71
N SER A 689 -15.16 -17.76 5.77
CA SER A 689 -15.64 -16.74 4.83
C SER A 689 -15.03 -15.37 5.11
N TYR A 690 -14.86 -15.00 6.39
CA TYR A 690 -14.22 -13.75 6.83
C TYR A 690 -13.05 -14.05 7.76
N LEU A 691 -12.04 -13.18 7.74
CA LEU A 691 -10.83 -13.31 8.54
C LEU A 691 -10.74 -12.16 9.53
N THR A 692 -10.18 -12.43 10.70
CA THR A 692 -9.75 -11.34 11.58
C THR A 692 -8.49 -10.68 11.03
N ASN A 693 -8.16 -9.50 11.53
CA ASN A 693 -6.86 -8.86 11.28
C ASN A 693 -5.67 -9.81 11.50
N ARG A 694 -5.67 -10.54 12.62
CA ARG A 694 -4.66 -11.56 12.94
C ARG A 694 -4.56 -12.63 11.87
N ASP A 695 -5.70 -13.23 11.51
CA ASP A 695 -5.75 -14.33 10.55
C ASP A 695 -5.29 -13.86 9.17
N PHE A 696 -5.76 -12.68 8.74
CA PHE A 696 -5.41 -12.10 7.46
C PHE A 696 -3.91 -11.76 7.39
N TYR A 697 -3.36 -11.11 8.42
CA TYR A 697 -1.94 -10.78 8.50
C TYR A 697 -1.04 -12.02 8.44
N ALA A 698 -1.46 -13.13 9.08
CA ALA A 698 -0.77 -14.40 8.97
C ALA A 698 -0.83 -14.96 7.54
N MET A 699 -2.00 -14.89 6.88
CA MET A 699 -2.20 -15.39 5.52
C MET A 699 -1.47 -14.58 4.44
N THR A 700 -1.19 -13.29 4.68
CA THR A 700 -0.43 -12.41 3.78
C THR A 700 1.07 -12.42 4.03
N SER A 701 1.59 -13.33 4.86
CA SER A 701 3.04 -13.53 4.99
C SER A 701 3.69 -13.79 3.63
N PRO A 702 4.88 -13.22 3.33
CA PRO A 702 5.59 -13.53 2.09
C PRO A 702 5.89 -15.04 1.93
N PHE A 703 5.91 -15.78 3.04
CA PHE A 703 6.14 -17.24 3.07
C PHE A 703 4.84 -18.07 3.05
N SER A 704 3.67 -17.42 3.08
CA SER A 704 2.38 -18.10 3.11
C SER A 704 2.14 -18.88 1.82
N GLU A 705 1.56 -20.07 1.93
CA GLU A 705 1.04 -20.83 0.80
C GLU A 705 -0.30 -20.27 0.28
N HIS A 706 -0.99 -19.47 1.11
CA HIS A 706 -2.30 -18.89 0.77
C HIS A 706 -2.18 -17.65 -0.12
N ILE A 707 -1.08 -16.90 -0.02
CA ILE A 707 -0.85 -15.73 -0.88
C ILE A 707 -0.47 -16.20 -2.29
N THR A 708 -1.28 -15.80 -3.27
CA THR A 708 -1.17 -16.28 -4.66
C THR A 708 -0.23 -15.44 -5.52
N TYR A 709 0.41 -14.43 -4.93
CA TYR A 709 1.36 -13.53 -5.59
C TYR A 709 2.63 -13.34 -4.75
N VAL A 710 3.63 -12.74 -5.38
CA VAL A 710 4.88 -12.24 -4.81
C VAL A 710 5.21 -10.89 -5.43
N TYR A 711 6.09 -10.13 -4.80
CA TYR A 711 6.75 -8.98 -5.44
C TYR A 711 7.98 -9.45 -6.22
N ASP A 712 8.22 -8.92 -7.41
CA ASP A 712 9.39 -9.23 -8.24
C ASP A 712 10.71 -8.92 -7.52
N GLN A 713 10.77 -7.83 -6.77
CA GLN A 713 11.91 -7.44 -5.93
C GLN A 713 11.41 -7.13 -4.52
N LEU A 714 11.58 -8.03 -3.55
CA LEU A 714 11.13 -7.73 -2.19
C LEU A 714 12.17 -6.90 -1.40
N THR A 715 13.40 -7.39 -1.33
CA THR A 715 14.48 -6.84 -0.49
C THR A 715 15.37 -5.84 -1.21
N ASN A 716 15.38 -5.87 -2.54
CA ASN A 716 16.20 -5.01 -3.39
C ASN A 716 15.37 -3.83 -3.92
N TRP A 717 15.68 -2.63 -3.48
CA TRP A 717 15.00 -1.40 -3.88
C TRP A 717 15.95 -0.61 -4.77
N THR A 718 15.53 -0.32 -6.01
CA THR A 718 16.45 0.15 -7.08
C THR A 718 17.31 1.34 -6.66
N GLU A 719 16.74 2.32 -5.97
CA GLU A 719 17.47 3.51 -5.51
C GLU A 719 17.93 3.41 -4.04
N CYS A 720 17.32 2.53 -3.25
CA CYS A 720 17.65 2.39 -1.82
C CYS A 720 18.69 1.28 -1.53
N GLY A 721 19.00 0.44 -2.53
CA GLY A 721 19.79 -0.78 -2.38
C GLY A 721 19.05 -1.88 -1.60
N ASN A 722 19.81 -2.75 -0.94
CA ASN A 722 19.24 -3.72 0.00
C ASN A 722 18.77 -2.98 1.26
N LEU A 723 17.48 -3.07 1.59
CA LEU A 723 16.87 -2.31 2.69
C LEU A 723 17.60 -2.53 4.02
N LEU A 724 18.04 -3.75 4.32
CA LEU A 724 18.77 -4.07 5.54
C LEU A 724 20.21 -3.53 5.55
N GLU A 725 20.95 -3.70 4.45
CA GLU A 725 22.32 -3.19 4.36
C GLU A 725 22.34 -1.67 4.45
N ALA A 726 21.41 -1.01 3.76
CA ALA A 726 21.23 0.43 3.79
C ALA A 726 20.80 0.92 5.19
N ALA A 727 19.85 0.23 5.84
CA ALA A 727 19.45 0.58 7.21
C ALA A 727 20.59 0.40 8.22
N LYS A 728 21.40 -0.66 8.10
CA LYS A 728 22.59 -0.87 8.94
C LYS A 728 23.64 0.23 8.73
N ALA A 729 23.84 0.69 7.50
CA ALA A 729 24.74 1.80 7.20
C ALA A 729 24.24 3.14 7.79
N ASN A 730 22.92 3.33 7.82
CA ASN A 730 22.27 4.58 8.24
C ASN A 730 21.98 4.69 9.74
N LYS A 731 22.22 3.64 10.56
CA LYS A 731 22.04 3.67 12.03
C LYS A 731 22.85 4.75 12.76
N HIS A 732 23.73 5.47 12.07
CA HIS A 732 24.54 6.55 12.62
C HIS A 732 24.28 7.94 12.02
N ASP A 733 23.30 8.08 11.13
CA ASP A 733 23.09 9.36 10.46
C ASP A 733 22.20 10.32 11.27
N LYS A 734 22.54 11.60 11.23
CA LYS A 734 21.83 12.66 11.99
C LYS A 734 20.36 12.80 11.61
N PHE A 735 20.00 12.34 10.41
CA PHE A 735 18.64 12.40 9.87
C PHE A 735 17.67 11.52 10.67
N CYS A 736 18.08 10.31 11.06
CA CYS A 736 17.25 9.48 11.93
C CYS A 736 17.18 10.00 13.35
N SER A 737 18.25 10.65 13.84
CA SER A 737 18.19 11.31 15.13
C SER A 737 17.28 12.55 15.14
N PHE A 738 17.07 13.21 13.99
CA PHE A 738 16.13 14.33 13.87
C PHE A 738 14.67 13.85 14.03
N MET A 739 14.34 12.70 13.43
CA MET A 739 13.05 12.03 13.60
C MET A 739 12.85 11.46 15.02
N SER A 740 13.92 11.05 15.71
CA SER A 740 13.84 10.46 17.06
C SER A 740 13.99 11.47 18.21
N SER A 741 14.41 12.70 17.92
CA SER A 741 14.43 13.80 18.88
C SER A 741 13.09 14.51 18.90
N ASP A 742 12.80 15.25 19.97
CA ASP A 742 11.60 16.09 20.23
C ASP A 742 11.34 17.20 19.16
N ALA A 743 11.70 16.99 17.90
CA ALA A 743 11.59 17.91 16.77
C ALA A 743 10.45 17.54 15.80
N MET A 744 9.61 16.54 16.12
CA MET A 744 8.22 16.57 15.64
C MET A 744 7.32 17.43 16.55
N THR A 745 7.89 17.96 17.63
CA THR A 745 7.27 18.94 18.55
C THR A 745 7.83 20.37 18.45
N GLU A 746 8.79 20.63 17.54
CA GLU A 746 9.30 21.98 17.17
C GLU A 746 9.00 22.26 15.69
#